data_AF-A0A066XAU6-F1
#
_entry.id   AF-A0A066XAU6-F1
#
_cell.length_a   1.000
_cell.length_b   1.000
_cell.length_c   1.000
_cell.angle_alpha   90.00
_cell.angle_beta   90.00
_cell.angle_gamma   90.00
#
_symmetry.space_group_name_H-M   'P 1'
#
loop_
_entity.id
_entity.type
_entity.pdbx_description
1 polymer ?
#
loop_
_entity_poly.entity_id
_entity_poly.type
_entity_poly.pdbx_seq_one_letter_code
_entity_poly.pdbx_strand_id
1 'polypeptide(L)'
;MNIMLVIACSLLWVMKSNAAAVFAHFMITNSANYTSDDWIDDISKAQEAHIDAFALNMAYDDPTNENSVAAAFQHASSLGFQLFFSFDYAGNGPWPKADVISLINIYASSPAYFRYNGKPFVSTFEGPNSAEDWLDIKPATGCFFIPDWSSLGAKPAVEKAGGVADGLSSWAAWPWGDQNMDTYVDASYDMYLGSNKPYMMPVSPWFCTNLPGYNKNWMWRGDDLWFDRWQQVQWWKPEFVQIISWNDYGESHSIGPNRDKSMEAFTIGKAPYNFVLPHDGWRETLPFSIDMYKHNTTTIDSERLVTWYRPNPSTSCKHGGTSGNTASQLQLEFHPWNVARDAIFFTALLTESATIEVTVGGVKQKASWSSEPEGGAGLYHGNAWFYDSTGDVHVRVLRGGSVVTEVSGTPITEDCSRTNGYTNWNAWVGSARSSGSVSVKPHSITDQVCVNGTGPVPGFSTLCEFTCSYGYCPKGACHCTKLGAQKQLPKWKGIEAHPAKGRTTDYQGICQYACNLGFCPSAYCSTDDYSPIIATVSPFLPATCTRGEAMSTSKLFDELCAFSCAHGFCPIAVCYCSAQGSLNLIEPTEASNARTMDGAPDDHGLCAFSCARGTCPSICVSSDDSDPWANGYYLPDYSVEDDEIYEAGTIDRCDPSTRPTTLDDLISGIESEAYERECWNRWAVWILSDSLDNFPQNYADVSEDYDDVFEYYVEWVKERITPSLASYMDLDTGEGNKYFTCTWTTSGRTKSGPCPPSEKFWQLQQSWSVKYTLSDPDGFYEAVQRDLGIEKAWIKFGEWHDFGECMDTGDKPIKGPSTPCRKMKRSKTGLPIKGDDVQVSNPKDVVEAAMPSVSSLSLRTLGTFYAIMAGYVDNTVDIVQGLATPVFMLEGALESMKQIKQIGKEQQDRDKKRLILEILSIVLLVIPFAGEAVSAAFGGVAMVARISMLIREAGSLALTVEDIINDPLSAPFAILSLLLAPAGGIGSRSTAQTWKDAATVRRGLSASKLALFGERFVAQDAKIQKIVARCS
;
A
#
# COMPACT_ATOMS: atom_id res chain seq x y z
N MET A 1 53.14 -23.68 37.59
CA MET A 1 52.50 -22.41 38.00
C MET A 1 53.34 -21.27 37.41
N ASN A 2 52.73 -20.44 36.55
CA ASN A 2 53.17 -19.08 36.16
C ASN A 2 54.11 -18.81 34.95
N ILE A 3 54.02 -19.52 33.81
CA ILE A 3 54.43 -18.93 32.50
C ILE A 3 53.40 -19.23 31.37
N MET A 4 52.25 -19.83 31.69
CA MET A 4 51.17 -20.07 30.72
C MET A 4 50.13 -18.93 30.61
N LEU A 5 50.30 -17.79 31.31
CA LEU A 5 49.24 -16.78 31.41
C LEU A 5 49.52 -15.41 30.73
N VAL A 6 50.75 -15.13 30.29
CA VAL A 6 51.10 -13.76 29.83
C VAL A 6 51.23 -13.63 28.31
N ILE A 7 51.40 -14.73 27.57
CA ILE A 7 51.54 -14.69 26.10
C ILE A 7 50.23 -15.10 25.39
N ALA A 8 49.23 -15.56 26.15
CA ALA A 8 47.91 -15.93 25.65
C ALA A 8 46.95 -14.73 25.41
N CYS A 9 47.35 -13.48 25.70
CA CYS A 9 46.49 -12.30 25.53
C CYS A 9 46.94 -11.30 24.43
N SER A 10 48.08 -11.51 23.78
CA SER A 10 48.63 -10.52 22.81
C SER A 10 48.25 -10.77 21.35
N LEU A 11 47.49 -11.83 21.06
CA LEU A 11 46.97 -12.16 19.73
C LEU A 11 45.49 -12.55 19.82
N LEU A 12 44.74 -11.85 20.69
CA LEU A 12 43.31 -11.69 20.48
C LEU A 12 43.14 -11.22 19.04
N TRP A 13 42.42 -12.04 18.28
CA TRP A 13 41.87 -11.69 17.00
C TRP A 13 41.55 -10.20 16.96
N VAL A 14 42.09 -9.51 15.95
CA VAL A 14 41.47 -8.31 15.42
C VAL A 14 40.09 -8.75 14.96
N MET A 15 39.12 -8.78 15.89
CA MET A 15 37.73 -8.61 15.54
C MET A 15 37.71 -7.27 14.84
N LYS A 16 37.65 -7.29 13.50
CA LYS A 16 37.12 -6.17 12.74
C LYS A 16 35.67 -6.02 13.22
N SER A 17 35.45 -5.31 14.32
CA SER A 17 34.18 -4.64 14.53
C SER A 17 34.13 -3.58 13.43
N ASN A 18 33.39 -3.84 12.35
CA ASN A 18 32.91 -2.75 11.51
C ASN A 18 32.10 -1.85 12.46
N ALA A 19 32.66 -0.71 12.85
CA ALA A 19 32.00 0.16 13.81
C ALA A 19 30.87 0.89 13.09
N ALA A 20 29.64 0.42 13.31
CA ALA A 20 28.42 1.13 12.95
C ALA A 20 28.44 2.54 13.55
N ALA A 21 28.17 3.57 12.74
CA ALA A 21 28.10 4.95 13.20
C ALA A 21 26.88 5.69 12.64
N VAL A 22 26.37 6.62 13.43
CA VAL A 22 25.19 7.44 13.12
C VAL A 22 25.59 8.91 13.16
N PHE A 23 25.33 9.59 12.07
CA PHE A 23 25.62 11.01 11.90
C PHE A 23 24.34 11.80 11.76
N ALA A 24 24.39 13.11 12.00
CA ALA A 24 23.31 14.01 11.62
C ALA A 24 23.83 15.12 10.71
N HIS A 25 23.11 15.36 9.61
CA HIS A 25 23.37 16.44 8.68
C HIS A 25 23.15 17.80 9.35
N PHE A 26 24.16 18.68 9.32
CA PHE A 26 24.12 19.96 10.00
C PHE A 26 24.43 21.09 9.02
N MET A 27 23.47 21.98 8.81
CA MET A 27 23.60 23.17 7.97
C MET A 27 24.42 24.23 8.70
N ILE A 28 25.65 24.49 8.23
CA ILE A 28 26.52 25.52 8.81
C ILE A 28 25.93 26.92 8.63
N THR A 29 25.31 27.21 7.49
CA THR A 29 24.67 28.52 7.22
C THR A 29 23.67 28.91 8.31
N ASN A 30 22.88 27.95 8.83
CA ASN A 30 21.88 28.21 9.87
C ASN A 30 22.51 28.52 11.25
N SER A 31 23.83 28.38 11.40
CA SER A 31 24.56 28.68 12.63
C SER A 31 25.16 30.09 12.69
N ALA A 32 24.89 30.97 11.72
CA ALA A 32 25.48 32.31 11.63
C ALA A 32 25.35 33.13 12.92
N ASN A 33 24.23 33.00 13.64
CA ASN A 33 23.94 33.72 14.89
C ASN A 33 24.04 32.83 16.15
N TYR A 34 24.68 31.67 16.08
CA TYR A 34 24.87 30.80 17.24
C TYR A 34 25.81 31.43 18.27
N THR A 35 25.46 31.25 19.54
CA THR A 35 26.32 31.52 20.69
C THR A 35 27.01 30.23 21.13
N SER A 36 27.96 30.33 22.07
CA SER A 36 28.54 29.16 22.73
C SER A 36 27.49 28.25 23.36
N ASP A 37 26.44 28.83 23.95
CA ASP A 37 25.39 28.04 24.62
C ASP A 37 24.56 27.26 23.60
N ASP A 38 24.30 27.81 22.41
CA ASP A 38 23.59 27.10 21.34
C ASP A 38 24.39 25.89 20.83
N TRP A 39 25.71 26.06 20.63
CA TRP A 39 26.59 24.95 20.22
C TRP A 39 26.68 23.86 21.28
N ILE A 40 26.84 24.24 22.55
CA ILE A 40 26.90 23.30 23.67
C ILE A 40 25.58 22.55 23.79
N ASP A 41 24.46 23.25 23.67
CA ASP A 41 23.12 22.66 23.74
C ASP A 41 22.85 21.67 22.60
N ASP A 42 23.18 22.03 21.36
CA ASP A 42 23.01 21.14 20.19
C ASP A 42 23.87 19.87 20.33
N ILE A 43 25.16 20.03 20.67
CA ILE A 43 26.07 18.89 20.83
C ILE A 43 25.64 18.00 21.99
N SER A 44 25.22 18.58 23.12
CA SER A 44 24.76 17.80 24.28
C SER A 44 23.51 16.99 23.93
N LYS A 45 22.53 17.60 23.25
CA LYS A 45 21.32 16.89 22.80
C LYS A 45 21.62 15.81 21.76
N ALA A 46 22.62 16.01 20.89
CA ALA A 46 23.05 14.99 19.94
C ALA A 46 23.70 13.79 20.66
N GLN A 47 24.53 14.04 21.67
CA GLN A 47 25.08 13.00 22.54
C GLN A 47 23.99 12.26 23.32
N GLU A 48 23.01 12.98 23.88
CA GLU A 48 21.84 12.38 24.54
C GLU A 48 21.01 11.50 23.58
N ALA A 49 20.95 11.87 22.30
CA ALA A 49 20.32 11.09 21.25
C ALA A 49 21.19 9.93 20.72
N HIS A 50 22.43 9.77 21.21
CA HIS A 50 23.44 8.78 20.81
C HIS A 50 23.97 8.93 19.36
N ILE A 51 23.90 10.15 18.81
CA ILE A 51 24.53 10.49 17.52
C ILE A 51 26.05 10.61 17.75
N ASP A 52 26.85 10.09 16.80
CA ASP A 52 28.32 10.06 16.96
C ASP A 52 29.01 11.32 16.43
N ALA A 53 28.47 11.91 15.36
CA ALA A 53 29.04 13.10 14.76
C ALA A 53 28.03 13.96 13.99
N PHE A 54 28.36 15.23 13.78
CA PHE A 54 27.70 16.06 12.77
C PHE A 54 28.46 16.04 11.44
N ALA A 55 27.69 15.87 10.36
CA ALA A 55 28.14 16.08 8.98
C ALA A 55 27.91 17.56 8.64
N LEU A 56 28.97 18.36 8.65
CA LEU A 56 28.90 19.81 8.46
C LEU A 56 28.71 20.15 6.99
N ASN A 57 27.46 20.37 6.59
CA ASN A 57 27.09 20.86 5.27
C ASN A 57 27.41 22.35 5.15
N MET A 58 28.17 22.69 4.12
CA MET A 58 28.64 24.05 3.86
C MET A 58 28.67 24.34 2.37
N ALA A 59 27.98 25.41 1.97
CA ALA A 59 28.07 25.96 0.63
C ALA A 59 29.38 26.73 0.44
N TYR A 60 29.92 26.70 -0.78
CA TYR A 60 31.14 27.43 -1.12
C TYR A 60 30.94 28.95 -0.95
N ASP A 61 31.96 29.66 -0.48
CA ASP A 61 31.96 31.13 -0.30
C ASP A 61 30.85 31.69 0.62
N ASP A 62 30.23 30.83 1.46
CA ASP A 62 29.34 31.29 2.51
C ASP A 62 30.15 32.00 3.62
N PRO A 63 29.86 33.28 3.94
CA PRO A 63 30.58 34.04 4.95
C PRO A 63 30.48 33.45 6.37
N THR A 64 29.54 32.54 6.61
CA THR A 64 29.34 31.83 7.88
C THR A 64 30.43 30.79 8.14
N ASN A 65 31.03 30.24 7.09
CA ASN A 65 31.91 29.06 7.17
C ASN A 65 33.09 29.26 8.13
N GLU A 66 33.84 30.36 8.01
CA GLU A 66 35.08 30.55 8.78
C GLU A 66 34.82 30.54 10.30
N ASN A 67 33.85 31.34 10.75
CA ASN A 67 33.56 31.50 12.18
C ASN A 67 32.83 30.28 12.75
N SER A 68 31.80 29.78 12.05
CA SER A 68 30.98 28.69 12.57
C SER A 68 31.71 27.36 12.59
N VAL A 69 32.56 27.06 11.60
CA VAL A 69 33.36 25.83 11.61
C VAL A 69 34.37 25.85 12.76
N ALA A 70 35.05 26.98 12.98
CA ALA A 70 35.97 27.12 14.10
C ALA A 70 35.26 26.92 15.45
N ALA A 71 34.09 27.54 15.64
CA ALA A 71 33.27 27.39 16.84
C ALA A 71 32.78 25.95 17.03
N ALA A 72 32.30 25.30 15.97
CA ALA A 72 31.85 23.91 16.01
C ALA A 72 32.97 22.98 16.51
N PHE A 73 34.17 23.06 15.92
CA PHE A 73 35.30 22.22 16.34
C PHE A 73 35.79 22.54 17.76
N GLN A 74 35.76 23.81 18.18
CA GLN A 74 36.08 24.20 19.54
C GLN A 74 35.14 23.53 20.56
N HIS A 75 33.82 23.65 20.35
CA HIS A 75 32.83 23.14 21.29
C HIS A 75 32.73 21.60 21.25
N ALA A 76 32.81 21.00 20.07
CA ALA A 76 32.85 19.55 19.92
C ALA A 76 34.07 18.94 20.63
N SER A 77 35.24 19.56 20.50
CA SER A 77 36.45 19.14 21.23
C SER A 77 36.26 19.24 22.75
N SER A 78 35.59 20.29 23.24
CA SER A 78 35.33 20.46 24.68
C SER A 78 34.37 19.42 25.27
N LEU A 79 33.46 18.87 24.44
CA LEU A 79 32.45 17.89 24.84
C LEU A 79 32.80 16.45 24.42
N GLY A 80 33.93 16.26 23.72
CA GLY A 80 34.33 14.95 23.17
C GLY A 80 33.42 14.44 22.06
N PHE A 81 32.71 15.33 21.36
CA PHE A 81 31.87 15.01 20.21
C PHE A 81 32.66 15.10 18.91
N GLN A 82 32.22 14.39 17.86
CA GLN A 82 32.92 14.35 16.58
C GLN A 82 32.20 15.13 15.48
N LEU A 83 32.95 15.58 14.47
CA LEU A 83 32.47 16.34 13.32
C LEU A 83 33.23 15.87 12.07
N PHE A 84 32.62 16.00 10.90
CA PHE A 84 33.33 15.88 9.62
C PHE A 84 32.72 16.77 8.56
N PHE A 85 33.46 17.05 7.49
CA PHE A 85 32.98 17.91 6.42
C PHE A 85 32.06 17.18 5.44
N SER A 86 30.97 17.87 5.09
CA SER A 86 30.10 17.57 3.97
C SER A 86 30.10 18.80 3.05
N PHE A 87 30.94 18.80 2.02
CA PHE A 87 31.02 19.95 1.14
C PHE A 87 29.79 20.00 0.24
N ASP A 88 29.03 21.09 0.28
CA ASP A 88 27.87 21.27 -0.57
C ASP A 88 28.30 21.85 -1.91
N TYR A 89 28.28 21.00 -2.95
CA TYR A 89 28.65 21.38 -4.32
C TYR A 89 27.46 21.94 -5.11
N ALA A 90 26.24 21.89 -4.58
CA ALA A 90 25.02 22.35 -5.22
C ALA A 90 24.53 23.71 -4.67
N GLY A 91 24.87 24.07 -3.44
CA GLY A 91 24.31 25.21 -2.72
C GLY A 91 24.75 26.58 -3.24
N ASN A 92 26.03 26.77 -3.58
CA ASN A 92 26.57 28.03 -4.10
C ASN A 92 27.61 27.79 -5.22
N GLY A 93 27.38 26.73 -6.00
CA GLY A 93 28.31 26.23 -7.03
C GLY A 93 29.38 25.28 -6.47
N PRO A 94 30.23 24.72 -7.36
CA PRO A 94 31.21 23.71 -6.98
C PRO A 94 32.36 24.30 -6.16
N TRP A 95 32.79 23.56 -5.13
CA TRP A 95 33.94 23.93 -4.32
C TRP A 95 35.26 23.84 -5.12
N PRO A 96 36.13 24.87 -5.08
CA PRO A 96 37.47 24.79 -5.64
C PRO A 96 38.31 23.73 -4.91
N LYS A 97 38.95 22.84 -5.69
CA LYS A 97 39.83 21.77 -5.17
C LYS A 97 40.83 22.23 -4.10
N ALA A 98 41.47 23.38 -4.32
CA ALA A 98 42.50 23.89 -3.40
C ALA A 98 41.92 24.21 -2.00
N ASP A 99 40.70 24.73 -1.96
CA ASP A 99 40.04 25.13 -0.72
C ASP A 99 39.58 23.90 0.07
N VAL A 100 39.07 22.88 -0.62
CA VAL A 100 38.74 21.57 -0.03
C VAL A 100 39.97 20.95 0.64
N ILE A 101 41.12 20.91 -0.08
CA ILE A 101 42.38 20.38 0.47
C ILE A 101 42.83 21.19 1.69
N SER A 102 42.74 22.53 1.61
CA SER A 102 43.13 23.43 2.69
C SER A 102 42.30 23.18 3.95
N LEU A 103 40.97 23.17 3.84
CA LEU A 103 40.06 22.96 4.97
C LEU A 103 40.26 21.60 5.63
N ILE A 104 40.36 20.53 4.84
CA ILE A 104 40.61 19.20 5.40
C ILE A 104 41.94 19.20 6.16
N ASN A 105 43.02 19.74 5.60
CA ASN A 105 44.32 19.74 6.27
C ASN A 105 44.36 20.58 7.56
N ILE A 106 43.55 21.65 7.66
CA ILE A 106 43.43 22.46 8.88
C ILE A 106 42.80 21.64 10.00
N TYR A 107 41.68 20.97 9.74
CA TYR A 107 40.85 20.37 10.80
C TYR A 107 41.04 18.86 10.98
N ALA A 108 41.55 18.12 9.99
CA ALA A 108 41.72 16.67 10.03
C ALA A 108 42.63 16.16 11.16
N SER A 109 43.44 17.03 11.77
CA SER A 109 44.27 16.71 12.94
C SER A 109 43.55 16.89 14.28
N SER A 110 42.39 17.54 14.31
CA SER A 110 41.60 17.76 15.52
C SER A 110 41.17 16.44 16.17
N PRO A 111 41.16 16.32 17.51
CA PRO A 111 40.58 15.16 18.19
C PRO A 111 39.07 15.05 17.97
N ALA A 112 38.40 16.16 17.67
CA ALA A 112 36.97 16.21 17.34
C ALA A 112 36.68 15.87 15.87
N TYR A 113 37.67 15.59 15.03
CA TYR A 113 37.42 15.18 13.65
C TYR A 113 37.14 13.66 13.58
N PHE A 114 35.98 13.27 13.05
CA PHE A 114 35.58 11.87 12.90
C PHE A 114 36.53 11.14 11.94
N ARG A 115 37.04 9.98 12.35
CA ARG A 115 37.99 9.18 11.56
C ARG A 115 37.50 7.76 11.41
N TYR A 116 37.51 7.26 10.18
CA TYR A 116 37.24 5.87 9.88
C TYR A 116 38.53 5.15 9.49
N ASN A 117 38.85 4.06 10.19
CA ASN A 117 40.11 3.32 10.03
C ASN A 117 41.36 4.23 10.07
N GLY A 118 41.34 5.22 10.96
CA GLY A 118 42.42 6.19 11.16
C GLY A 118 42.51 7.30 10.11
N LYS A 119 41.63 7.33 9.11
CA LYS A 119 41.59 8.34 8.05
C LYS A 119 40.52 9.41 8.33
N PRO A 120 40.76 10.70 8.04
CA PRO A 120 39.73 11.73 8.11
C PRO A 120 38.55 11.37 7.21
N PHE A 121 37.35 11.29 7.77
CA PHE A 121 36.15 11.02 6.97
C PHE A 121 35.66 12.31 6.29
N VAL A 122 35.23 12.22 5.04
CA VAL A 122 34.74 13.37 4.26
C VAL A 122 33.58 12.92 3.39
N SER A 123 32.58 13.78 3.24
CA SER A 123 31.43 13.59 2.34
C SER A 123 31.19 14.85 1.49
N THR A 124 30.21 14.76 0.59
CA THR A 124 29.67 15.89 -0.16
C THR A 124 28.15 15.78 -0.21
N PHE A 125 27.47 16.91 -0.42
CA PHE A 125 26.14 16.94 -1.02
C PHE A 125 26.31 17.23 -2.51
N GLU A 126 25.92 16.27 -3.34
CA GLU A 126 26.15 16.28 -4.78
C GLU A 126 27.61 16.58 -5.19
N GLY A 127 27.81 17.13 -6.39
CA GLY A 127 29.12 17.40 -6.98
C GLY A 127 29.71 16.34 -7.93
N PRO A 128 28.93 15.48 -8.63
CA PRO A 128 29.50 14.47 -9.52
C PRO A 128 30.32 15.06 -10.68
N ASN A 129 30.06 16.32 -11.07
CA ASN A 129 30.85 17.02 -12.10
C ASN A 129 32.26 17.38 -11.62
N SER A 130 32.48 17.44 -10.31
CA SER A 130 33.79 17.66 -9.68
C SER A 130 34.46 16.36 -9.21
N ALA A 131 33.93 15.19 -9.60
CA ALA A 131 34.46 13.90 -9.14
C ALA A 131 35.94 13.68 -9.48
N GLU A 132 36.42 14.19 -10.62
CA GLU A 132 37.83 14.07 -11.04
C GLU A 132 38.80 14.81 -10.11
N ASP A 133 38.37 15.88 -9.41
CA ASP A 133 39.22 16.57 -8.44
C ASP A 133 39.57 15.68 -7.25
N TRP A 134 38.74 14.69 -6.94
CA TRP A 134 38.97 13.77 -5.82
C TRP A 134 40.14 12.80 -6.07
N LEU A 135 40.58 12.64 -7.33
CA LEU A 135 41.81 11.92 -7.65
C LEU A 135 43.05 12.62 -7.08
N ASP A 136 43.00 13.94 -6.88
CA ASP A 136 44.06 14.75 -6.28
C ASP A 136 43.80 15.03 -4.79
N ILE A 137 42.54 15.31 -4.42
CA ILE A 137 42.17 15.66 -3.03
C ILE A 137 42.46 14.49 -2.09
N LYS A 138 42.09 13.25 -2.47
CA LYS A 138 42.28 12.09 -1.60
C LYS A 138 43.76 11.80 -1.30
N PRO A 139 44.68 11.74 -2.29
CA PRO A 139 46.11 11.60 -1.99
C PRO A 139 46.69 12.77 -1.19
N ALA A 140 46.24 14.00 -1.42
CA ALA A 140 46.75 15.19 -0.74
C ALA A 140 46.35 15.27 0.74
N THR A 141 45.21 14.68 1.11
CA THR A 141 44.64 14.78 2.46
C THR A 141 44.64 13.45 3.23
N GLY A 142 44.75 12.31 2.53
CA GLY A 142 44.65 10.98 3.10
C GLY A 142 43.23 10.62 3.57
N CYS A 143 42.20 11.34 3.12
CA CYS A 143 40.83 11.16 3.59
C CYS A 143 40.19 9.83 3.14
N PHE A 144 39.13 9.44 3.86
CA PHE A 144 38.18 8.40 3.48
C PHE A 144 36.92 9.11 2.96
N PHE A 145 36.57 8.88 1.70
CA PHE A 145 35.61 9.71 0.98
C PHE A 145 34.32 8.94 0.65
N ILE A 146 33.19 9.41 1.20
CA ILE A 146 31.83 8.92 0.91
C ILE A 146 30.97 10.10 0.41
N PRO A 147 30.91 10.38 -0.90
CA PRO A 147 30.01 11.40 -1.43
C PRO A 147 28.56 10.92 -1.47
N ASP A 148 27.63 11.87 -1.41
CA ASP A 148 26.31 11.73 -2.00
C ASP A 148 26.36 12.19 -3.47
N TRP A 149 26.13 11.26 -4.40
CA TRP A 149 25.99 11.54 -5.84
C TRP A 149 24.67 10.96 -6.35
N SER A 150 23.61 11.14 -5.56
CA SER A 150 22.30 10.55 -5.83
C SER A 150 21.72 10.97 -7.18
N SER A 151 22.07 12.17 -7.69
CA SER A 151 21.66 12.63 -9.02
C SER A 151 22.11 11.73 -10.18
N LEU A 152 23.14 10.89 -9.98
CA LEU A 152 23.62 9.92 -11.00
C LEU A 152 22.95 8.55 -10.87
N GLY A 153 22.36 8.24 -9.72
CA GLY A 153 22.02 6.89 -9.30
C GLY A 153 23.25 6.04 -8.92
N ALA A 154 23.01 4.91 -8.24
CA ALA A 154 24.07 4.13 -7.59
C ALA A 154 25.16 3.61 -8.54
N LYS A 155 24.80 2.98 -9.68
CA LYS A 155 25.80 2.37 -10.57
C LYS A 155 26.75 3.40 -11.20
N PRO A 156 26.27 4.46 -11.88
CA PRO A 156 27.18 5.44 -12.46
C PRO A 156 27.98 6.18 -11.39
N ALA A 157 27.42 6.40 -10.19
CA ALA A 157 28.14 7.00 -9.07
C ALA A 157 29.34 6.14 -8.60
N VAL A 158 29.17 4.81 -8.49
CA VAL A 158 30.27 3.90 -8.10
C VAL A 158 31.42 3.91 -9.11
N GLU A 159 31.11 4.05 -10.40
CA GLU A 159 32.08 4.02 -11.51
C GLU A 159 32.74 5.39 -11.77
N LYS A 160 32.15 6.48 -11.26
CA LYS A 160 32.57 7.87 -11.53
C LYS A 160 34.03 8.10 -11.14
N ALA A 161 34.74 8.85 -12.00
CA ALA A 161 36.17 9.17 -11.86
C ALA A 161 37.05 7.94 -11.55
N GLY A 162 36.81 6.83 -12.27
CA GLY A 162 37.54 5.57 -12.08
C GLY A 162 37.25 4.88 -10.73
N GLY A 163 36.10 5.17 -10.11
CA GLY A 163 35.69 4.62 -8.82
C GLY A 163 36.42 5.22 -7.63
N VAL A 164 36.72 6.52 -7.70
CA VAL A 164 37.50 7.28 -6.69
C VAL A 164 36.88 7.26 -5.29
N ALA A 165 35.55 7.18 -5.16
CA ALA A 165 34.85 7.14 -3.88
C ALA A 165 35.15 5.85 -3.09
N ASP A 166 35.38 5.95 -1.78
CA ASP A 166 35.62 4.77 -0.91
C ASP A 166 34.32 4.07 -0.52
N GLY A 167 33.20 4.80 -0.53
CA GLY A 167 31.82 4.33 -0.31
C GLY A 167 30.86 5.33 -0.95
N LEU A 168 29.55 5.14 -0.81
CA LEU A 168 28.56 6.14 -1.25
C LEU A 168 27.50 6.37 -0.17
N SER A 169 26.99 7.60 -0.14
CA SER A 169 25.77 7.99 0.55
C SER A 169 24.64 8.09 -0.45
N SER A 170 23.41 7.93 0.03
CA SER A 170 22.21 8.29 -0.72
C SER A 170 21.49 9.47 -0.06
N TRP A 171 20.79 10.27 -0.85
CA TRP A 171 19.86 11.32 -0.41
C TRP A 171 18.38 10.88 -0.51
N ALA A 172 18.12 9.65 -0.94
CA ALA A 172 16.77 9.10 -1.10
C ALA A 172 16.19 8.65 0.25
N ALA A 173 15.88 9.62 1.13
CA ALA A 173 15.37 9.36 2.47
C ALA A 173 13.85 9.22 2.54
N TRP A 174 13.14 9.54 1.44
CA TRP A 174 11.69 9.72 1.42
C TRP A 174 11.00 8.85 0.36
N PRO A 175 9.74 8.43 0.60
CA PRO A 175 9.02 7.52 -0.26
C PRO A 175 8.48 8.21 -1.52
N TRP A 176 8.10 7.40 -2.50
CA TRP A 176 7.47 7.86 -3.72
C TRP A 176 5.94 8.00 -3.55
N GLY A 177 5.42 9.22 -3.71
CA GLY A 177 3.98 9.46 -3.76
C GLY A 177 3.29 9.09 -2.45
N ASP A 178 2.19 8.34 -2.54
CA ASP A 178 1.38 7.91 -1.39
C ASP A 178 1.87 6.61 -0.75
N GLN A 179 3.01 6.05 -1.18
CA GLN A 179 3.54 4.77 -0.69
C GLN A 179 4.30 4.94 0.64
N ASN A 180 4.40 3.85 1.40
CA ASN A 180 5.35 3.79 2.53
C ASN A 180 6.78 3.66 2.00
N MET A 181 7.75 3.96 2.85
CA MET A 181 9.16 3.87 2.49
C MET A 181 9.59 2.42 2.26
N ASP A 182 10.36 2.17 1.21
CA ASP A 182 10.95 0.88 0.90
C ASP A 182 12.48 0.90 0.99
N THR A 183 13.13 -0.21 0.59
CA THR A 183 14.59 -0.38 0.61
C THR A 183 15.18 -0.69 -0.76
N TYR A 184 14.46 -0.46 -1.87
CA TYR A 184 14.96 -0.81 -3.20
C TYR A 184 16.09 0.11 -3.67
N VAL A 185 16.03 1.39 -3.29
CA VAL A 185 17.15 2.31 -3.54
C VAL A 185 18.37 1.86 -2.73
N ASP A 186 18.21 1.55 -1.44
CA ASP A 186 19.29 1.02 -0.60
C ASP A 186 19.90 -0.27 -1.19
N ALA A 187 19.05 -1.18 -1.70
CA ALA A 187 19.48 -2.41 -2.37
C ALA A 187 20.35 -2.15 -3.60
N SER A 188 20.05 -1.09 -4.36
CA SER A 188 20.87 -0.72 -5.51
C SER A 188 22.28 -0.30 -5.09
N TYR A 189 22.42 0.49 -4.02
CA TYR A 189 23.72 0.90 -3.50
C TYR A 189 24.52 -0.30 -2.98
N ASP A 190 23.92 -1.15 -2.14
CA ASP A 190 24.56 -2.36 -1.60
C ASP A 190 25.05 -3.29 -2.73
N MET A 191 24.21 -3.50 -3.75
CA MET A 191 24.56 -4.36 -4.89
C MET A 191 25.75 -3.82 -5.70
N TYR A 192 25.80 -2.52 -6.00
CA TYR A 192 26.86 -1.95 -6.85
C TYR A 192 28.15 -1.65 -6.09
N LEU A 193 28.06 -1.27 -4.80
CA LEU A 193 29.23 -1.11 -3.93
C LEU A 193 29.90 -2.45 -3.63
N GLY A 194 29.11 -3.52 -3.56
CA GLY A 194 29.56 -4.86 -3.22
C GLY A 194 30.16 -4.94 -1.81
N SER A 195 30.86 -6.02 -1.49
CA SER A 195 31.34 -6.28 -0.13
C SER A 195 32.52 -5.41 0.34
N ASN A 196 33.04 -4.50 -0.50
CA ASN A 196 34.32 -3.83 -0.27
C ASN A 196 34.20 -2.33 0.01
N LYS A 197 33.05 -1.71 -0.26
CA LYS A 197 32.82 -0.28 -0.08
C LYS A 197 31.60 -0.07 0.82
N PRO A 198 31.68 0.73 1.90
CA PRO A 198 30.57 0.95 2.82
C PRO A 198 29.44 1.77 2.18
N TYR A 199 28.22 1.54 2.65
CA TYR A 199 27.04 2.34 2.35
C TYR A 199 26.67 3.22 3.54
N MET A 200 26.34 4.49 3.27
CA MET A 200 25.74 5.40 4.24
C MET A 200 24.26 5.59 3.93
N MET A 201 23.41 4.99 4.77
CA MET A 201 21.96 4.94 4.60
C MET A 201 21.30 6.22 5.12
N PRO A 202 20.45 6.90 4.33
CA PRO A 202 19.76 8.11 4.78
C PRO A 202 18.55 7.80 5.64
N VAL A 203 18.30 8.61 6.67
CA VAL A 203 17.12 8.50 7.54
C VAL A 203 16.56 9.90 7.80
N SER A 204 15.29 10.12 7.51
CA SER A 204 14.64 11.43 7.71
C SER A 204 13.25 11.23 8.31
N PRO A 205 12.75 12.13 9.18
CA PRO A 205 11.43 11.97 9.78
C PRO A 205 10.29 12.48 8.90
N TRP A 206 10.52 13.54 8.12
CA TRP A 206 9.51 14.29 7.39
C TRP A 206 10.16 15.01 6.21
N PHE A 207 9.38 15.60 5.30
CA PHE A 207 9.88 16.60 4.36
C PHE A 207 8.74 17.44 3.82
N CYS A 208 8.90 18.75 3.96
CA CYS A 208 8.11 19.72 3.22
C CYS A 208 8.91 21.01 3.08
N THR A 209 8.86 21.62 1.91
CA THR A 209 9.48 22.90 1.65
C THR A 209 8.54 23.77 0.81
N ASN A 210 8.51 25.07 1.12
CA ASN A 210 7.90 26.10 0.29
C ASN A 210 8.81 27.33 0.35
N LEU A 211 9.88 27.25 -0.44
CA LEU A 211 10.94 28.23 -0.58
C LEU A 211 11.12 28.58 -2.07
N PRO A 212 10.22 29.40 -2.64
CA PRO A 212 10.29 29.80 -4.05
C PRO A 212 11.62 30.47 -4.45
N GLY A 213 12.30 31.16 -3.53
CA GLY A 213 13.63 31.73 -3.75
C GLY A 213 14.72 30.69 -4.02
N TYR A 214 14.48 29.42 -3.65
CA TYR A 214 15.33 28.27 -3.99
C TYR A 214 14.69 27.35 -5.03
N ASN A 215 13.58 27.77 -5.65
CA ASN A 215 12.76 26.97 -6.56
C ASN A 215 12.25 25.67 -5.93
N LYS A 216 11.92 25.71 -4.63
CA LYS A 216 11.42 24.54 -3.90
C LYS A 216 10.00 24.74 -3.40
N ASN A 217 9.09 23.86 -3.82
CA ASN A 217 7.72 23.82 -3.32
C ASN A 217 7.10 22.43 -3.48
N TRP A 218 7.50 21.50 -2.62
CA TRP A 218 6.96 20.14 -2.64
C TRP A 218 7.05 19.49 -1.25
N MET A 219 6.45 18.31 -1.15
CA MET A 219 6.53 17.47 0.03
C MET A 219 6.69 16.00 -0.35
N TRP A 220 7.25 15.20 0.56
CA TRP A 220 7.17 13.74 0.48
C TRP A 220 6.39 13.21 1.67
N ARG A 221 5.81 12.01 1.53
CA ARG A 221 5.05 11.39 2.61
C ARG A 221 5.94 11.11 3.81
N GLY A 222 5.66 11.78 4.93
CA GLY A 222 6.35 11.57 6.21
C GLY A 222 5.55 10.77 7.24
N ASP A 223 4.30 10.40 6.92
CA ASP A 223 3.32 9.73 7.77
C ASP A 223 3.91 8.68 8.73
N ASP A 224 4.48 7.60 8.18
CA ASP A 224 5.05 6.48 8.95
C ASP A 224 6.61 6.45 8.87
N LEU A 225 7.19 7.44 8.18
CA LEU A 225 8.56 7.40 7.65
C LEU A 225 9.63 7.22 8.73
N TRP A 226 9.52 7.96 9.83
CA TRP A 226 10.50 7.90 10.91
C TRP A 226 10.56 6.51 11.54
N PHE A 227 9.41 5.87 11.74
CA PHE A 227 9.36 4.51 12.27
C PHE A 227 9.93 3.51 11.25
N ASP A 228 9.44 3.59 10.01
CA ASP A 228 9.80 2.67 8.92
C ASP A 228 11.32 2.67 8.66
N ARG A 229 11.95 3.84 8.49
CA ARG A 229 13.41 3.92 8.25
C ARG A 229 14.22 3.33 9.40
N TRP A 230 13.82 3.55 10.66
CA TRP A 230 14.56 2.97 11.79
C TRP A 230 14.39 1.45 11.88
N GLN A 231 13.22 0.89 11.55
CA GLN A 231 13.06 -0.57 11.42
C GLN A 231 13.91 -1.13 10.27
N GLN A 232 13.95 -0.44 9.13
CA GLN A 232 14.77 -0.81 7.99
C GLN A 232 16.26 -0.77 8.33
N VAL A 233 16.74 0.21 9.09
CA VAL A 233 18.13 0.25 9.58
C VAL A 233 18.45 -0.99 10.42
N GLN A 234 17.55 -1.43 11.31
CA GLN A 234 17.76 -2.64 12.12
C GLN A 234 17.92 -3.90 11.26
N TRP A 235 17.11 -4.03 10.20
CA TRP A 235 17.16 -5.17 9.29
C TRP A 235 18.34 -5.09 8.32
N TRP A 236 18.60 -3.90 7.79
CA TRP A 236 19.59 -3.67 6.75
C TRP A 236 21.02 -3.73 7.29
N LYS A 237 21.23 -3.15 8.49
CA LYS A 237 22.53 -3.01 9.17
C LYS A 237 23.61 -2.36 8.28
N PRO A 238 23.38 -1.15 7.75
CA PRO A 238 24.39 -0.43 6.97
C PRO A 238 25.63 -0.13 7.80
N GLU A 239 26.78 0.15 7.19
CA GLU A 239 27.97 0.61 7.92
C GLU A 239 27.76 1.97 8.58
N PHE A 240 27.06 2.88 7.89
CA PHE A 240 26.77 4.22 8.38
C PHE A 240 25.31 4.58 8.19
N VAL A 241 24.80 5.42 9.08
CA VAL A 241 23.48 6.07 8.95
C VAL A 241 23.70 7.58 9.01
N GLN A 242 23.05 8.32 8.11
CA GLN A 242 22.98 9.78 8.21
C GLN A 242 21.53 10.21 8.41
N ILE A 243 21.27 10.87 9.54
CA ILE A 243 20.00 11.55 9.81
C ILE A 243 19.97 12.86 9.02
N ILE A 244 18.94 13.03 8.20
CA ILE A 244 18.67 14.22 7.39
C ILE A 244 17.40 14.86 8.01
N SER A 245 17.52 15.85 8.89
CA SER A 245 18.75 16.57 9.32
C SER A 245 18.67 17.00 10.79
N TRP A 246 19.73 17.62 11.30
CA TRP A 246 19.74 18.24 12.63
C TRP A 246 19.02 19.60 12.62
N ASN A 247 19.38 20.53 11.74
CA ASN A 247 18.93 21.92 11.78
C ASN A 247 18.53 22.51 10.42
N ASP A 248 18.10 21.69 9.46
CA ASP A 248 17.48 22.22 8.25
C ASP A 248 15.99 22.50 8.49
N TYR A 249 15.69 23.75 8.79
CA TYR A 249 14.33 24.20 9.07
C TYR A 249 13.51 24.43 7.80
N GLY A 250 14.17 24.80 6.69
CA GLY A 250 13.52 25.16 5.43
C GLY A 250 12.94 23.97 4.66
N GLU A 251 13.39 22.76 5.01
CA GLU A 251 12.92 21.49 4.45
C GLU A 251 12.14 20.62 5.46
N SER A 252 11.84 21.19 6.63
CA SER A 252 10.93 20.61 7.63
C SER A 252 11.34 19.24 8.21
N HIS A 253 12.63 18.89 8.15
CA HIS A 253 13.12 17.59 8.60
C HIS A 253 14.21 17.66 9.68
N SER A 254 14.38 18.84 10.27
CA SER A 254 15.26 19.06 11.42
C SER A 254 14.75 18.32 12.66
N ILE A 255 15.63 17.58 13.33
CA ILE A 255 15.35 16.97 14.63
C ILE A 255 16.01 17.72 15.80
N GLY A 256 16.73 18.80 15.56
CA GLY A 256 17.39 19.65 16.56
C GLY A 256 16.44 20.69 17.17
N PRO A 257 16.93 21.54 18.09
CA PRO A 257 16.14 22.65 18.64
C PRO A 257 15.78 23.67 17.56
N ASN A 258 14.55 24.20 17.60
CA ASN A 258 14.18 25.36 16.80
C ASN A 258 14.82 26.62 17.38
N ARG A 259 15.48 27.41 16.54
CA ARG A 259 16.14 28.65 16.95
C ARG A 259 15.65 29.80 16.08
N ASP A 260 14.86 30.71 16.65
CA ASP A 260 14.26 31.84 15.92
C ASP A 260 15.27 32.71 15.15
N LYS A 261 16.52 32.75 15.65
CA LYS A 261 17.65 33.50 15.07
C LYS A 261 18.44 32.75 13.97
N SER A 262 17.91 31.61 13.53
CA SER A 262 18.55 30.68 12.58
C SER A 262 17.61 30.33 11.43
N MET A 263 16.73 31.26 11.08
CA MET A 263 15.65 31.10 10.11
C MET A 263 15.91 31.88 8.81
N GLU A 264 17.16 32.26 8.54
CA GLU A 264 17.57 33.02 7.35
C GLU A 264 17.12 32.38 6.03
N ALA A 265 17.10 31.04 5.97
CA ALA A 265 16.63 30.28 4.81
C ALA A 265 15.19 30.65 4.39
N PHE A 266 14.30 31.02 5.32
CA PHE A 266 12.95 31.47 4.99
C PHE A 266 12.94 32.84 4.30
N THR A 267 13.89 33.71 4.66
CA THR A 267 14.01 35.05 4.06
C THR A 267 14.65 34.96 2.67
N ILE A 268 15.78 34.24 2.56
CA ILE A 268 16.50 34.04 1.29
C ILE A 268 15.64 33.23 0.32
N GLY A 269 15.05 32.14 0.81
CA GLY A 269 14.13 31.28 0.07
C GLY A 269 12.75 31.87 -0.16
N LYS A 270 12.48 33.12 0.26
CA LYS A 270 11.21 33.83 0.04
C LYS A 270 9.96 33.04 0.47
N ALA A 271 10.01 32.39 1.64
CA ALA A 271 8.89 31.60 2.14
C ALA A 271 7.62 32.45 2.28
N PRO A 272 6.43 31.94 1.90
CA PRO A 272 5.17 32.69 2.04
C PRO A 272 4.75 32.88 3.51
N TYR A 273 5.26 32.03 4.41
CA TYR A 273 5.10 32.10 5.87
C TYR A 273 6.17 31.22 6.54
N ASN A 274 6.34 31.36 7.86
CA ASN A 274 7.18 30.45 8.64
C ASN A 274 6.38 29.19 9.01
N PHE A 275 6.73 28.06 8.41
CA PHE A 275 6.09 26.75 8.66
C PHE A 275 6.80 25.89 9.72
N VAL A 276 7.80 26.41 10.43
CA VAL A 276 8.53 25.66 11.47
C VAL A 276 7.62 25.29 12.63
N LEU A 277 7.67 24.00 13.01
CA LEU A 277 6.99 23.42 14.16
C LEU A 277 8.01 22.67 15.03
N PRO A 278 7.72 22.42 16.32
CA PRO A 278 8.60 21.62 17.17
C PRO A 278 8.72 20.18 16.66
N HIS A 279 9.97 19.71 16.50
CA HIS A 279 10.31 18.37 16.01
C HIS A 279 11.14 17.55 17.02
N ASP A 280 11.44 18.13 18.18
CA ASP A 280 12.34 17.56 19.18
C ASP A 280 11.85 16.21 19.74
N GLY A 281 10.54 15.97 19.71
CA GLY A 281 9.96 14.69 20.10
C GLY A 281 10.50 13.49 19.31
N TRP A 282 10.92 13.66 18.05
CA TRP A 282 11.51 12.56 17.27
C TRP A 282 12.84 12.06 17.83
N ARG A 283 13.56 12.85 18.65
CA ARG A 283 14.79 12.40 19.33
C ARG A 283 14.52 11.41 20.45
N GLU A 284 13.30 11.35 20.97
CA GLU A 284 12.98 10.56 22.16
C GLU A 284 13.18 9.06 22.01
N THR A 285 13.02 8.52 20.80
CA THR A 285 13.22 7.08 20.53
C THR A 285 14.61 6.77 19.95
N LEU A 286 15.41 7.79 19.61
CA LEU A 286 16.72 7.60 18.99
C LEU A 286 17.71 6.80 19.84
N PRO A 287 17.87 7.05 21.15
CA PRO A 287 18.81 6.26 21.96
C PRO A 287 18.53 4.77 21.88
N PHE A 288 17.25 4.39 21.94
CA PHE A 288 16.84 2.99 21.80
C PHE A 288 17.17 2.46 20.40
N SER A 289 16.74 3.15 19.33
CA SER A 289 16.93 2.70 17.96
C SER A 289 18.41 2.61 17.57
N ILE A 290 19.23 3.58 17.97
CA ILE A 290 20.66 3.63 17.68
C ILE A 290 21.41 2.54 18.44
N ASP A 291 21.10 2.32 19.72
CA ASP A 291 21.75 1.26 20.49
C ASP A 291 21.35 -0.12 19.99
N MET A 292 20.08 -0.32 19.63
CA MET A 292 19.63 -1.54 18.96
C MET A 292 20.45 -1.78 17.69
N TYR A 293 20.66 -0.76 16.86
CA TYR A 293 21.45 -0.87 15.62
C TYR A 293 22.92 -1.18 15.88
N LYS A 294 23.57 -0.44 16.79
CA LYS A 294 25.01 -0.58 17.08
C LYS A 294 25.35 -1.83 17.88
N HIS A 295 24.44 -2.30 18.73
CA HIS A 295 24.72 -3.33 19.74
C HIS A 295 23.83 -4.57 19.64
N ASN A 296 22.90 -4.61 18.67
CA ASN A 296 21.85 -5.62 18.48
C ASN A 296 20.79 -5.69 19.59
N THR A 297 21.02 -5.08 20.75
CA THR A 297 20.10 -5.03 21.88
C THR A 297 20.41 -3.80 22.74
N THR A 298 19.46 -3.35 23.55
CA THR A 298 19.64 -2.27 24.53
C THR A 298 18.76 -2.49 25.77
N THR A 299 18.60 -1.50 26.64
CA THR A 299 17.69 -1.53 27.78
C THR A 299 16.70 -0.39 27.67
N ILE A 300 15.42 -0.69 27.86
CA ILE A 300 14.36 0.30 28.02
C ILE A 300 14.46 0.82 29.46
N ASP A 301 14.78 2.11 29.59
CA ASP A 301 14.98 2.82 30.86
C ASP A 301 13.72 3.54 31.35
N SER A 302 12.80 3.80 30.44
CA SER A 302 11.55 4.56 30.60
C SER A 302 10.64 4.22 29.43
N GLU A 303 9.33 4.18 29.68
CA GLU A 303 8.34 4.12 28.59
C GLU A 303 8.15 5.52 28.00
N ARG A 304 8.12 5.62 26.67
CA ARG A 304 8.09 6.90 25.94
C ARG A 304 7.00 6.86 24.88
N LEU A 305 6.36 8.00 24.64
CA LEU A 305 5.40 8.20 23.55
C LEU A 305 5.84 9.39 22.73
N VAL A 306 5.87 9.24 21.41
CA VAL A 306 6.10 10.30 20.43
C VAL A 306 4.87 10.36 19.53
N THR A 307 4.39 11.56 19.24
CA THR A 307 3.19 11.81 18.44
C THR A 307 3.45 12.92 17.45
N TRP A 308 3.02 12.76 16.20
CA TRP A 308 3.11 13.80 15.19
C TRP A 308 1.89 13.85 14.27
N TYR A 309 1.57 15.04 13.80
CA TYR A 309 0.47 15.31 12.86
C TYR A 309 0.56 16.74 12.33
N ARG A 310 -0.13 17.03 11.23
CA ARG A 310 -0.29 18.40 10.73
C ARG A 310 -1.35 19.14 11.57
N PRO A 311 -1.09 20.40 11.97
CA PRO A 311 -2.09 21.20 12.68
C PRO A 311 -3.31 21.57 11.82
N ASN A 312 -3.20 21.55 10.50
CA ASN A 312 -4.28 21.87 9.58
C ASN A 312 -4.69 20.63 8.76
N PRO A 313 -6.01 20.34 8.63
CA PRO A 313 -6.49 19.34 7.68
C PRO A 313 -6.07 19.69 6.24
N SER A 314 -5.78 18.67 5.43
CA SER A 314 -5.18 18.80 4.10
C SER A 314 -5.93 19.75 3.15
N THR A 315 -7.26 19.79 3.24
CA THR A 315 -8.15 20.56 2.36
C THR A 315 -8.74 21.81 3.01
N SER A 316 -8.33 22.14 4.24
CA SER A 316 -8.92 23.26 4.99
C SER A 316 -8.52 24.65 4.46
N CYS A 317 -7.38 24.75 3.78
CA CYS A 317 -6.76 26.02 3.40
C CYS A 317 -6.11 25.96 2.01
N LYS A 318 -5.53 27.07 1.53
CA LYS A 318 -4.81 27.10 0.26
C LYS A 318 -3.60 26.18 0.33
N HIS A 319 -3.47 25.23 -0.59
CA HIS A 319 -2.32 24.34 -0.63
C HIS A 319 -1.02 25.03 -1.09
N GLY A 320 -1.09 26.28 -1.58
CA GLY A 320 0.08 27.11 -1.88
C GLY A 320 0.93 26.63 -3.06
N GLY A 321 0.33 25.88 -3.99
CA GLY A 321 1.05 25.27 -5.11
C GLY A 321 1.95 24.09 -4.74
N THR A 322 2.00 23.69 -3.46
CA THR A 322 2.80 22.55 -3.02
C THR A 322 2.30 21.26 -3.66
N SER A 323 3.20 20.55 -4.34
CA SER A 323 2.97 19.21 -4.86
C SER A 323 3.45 18.14 -3.87
N GLY A 324 2.84 16.97 -3.90
CA GLY A 324 3.46 15.75 -3.39
C GLY A 324 4.41 15.20 -4.45
N ASN A 325 5.67 14.94 -4.10
CA ASN A 325 6.80 14.76 -5.02
C ASN A 325 7.05 15.97 -5.94
N THR A 326 8.12 15.93 -6.74
CA THR A 326 8.43 17.02 -7.68
C THR A 326 8.92 16.54 -9.05
N ALA A 327 8.38 17.15 -10.12
CA ALA A 327 8.81 16.92 -11.49
C ALA A 327 10.26 17.35 -11.73
N SER A 328 10.78 18.28 -10.90
CA SER A 328 12.17 18.73 -10.91
C SER A 328 13.18 17.59 -10.71
N GLN A 329 12.77 16.57 -9.96
CA GLN A 329 13.53 15.35 -9.72
C GLN A 329 13.05 14.19 -10.60
N LEU A 330 12.36 14.50 -11.71
CA LEU A 330 11.77 13.54 -12.65
C LEU A 330 10.76 12.59 -11.98
N GLN A 331 10.13 13.06 -10.91
CA GLN A 331 9.10 12.32 -10.20
C GLN A 331 7.71 12.62 -10.76
N LEU A 332 6.82 11.63 -10.66
CA LEU A 332 5.39 11.90 -10.77
C LEU A 332 4.99 12.80 -9.62
N GLU A 333 4.35 13.91 -9.94
CA GLU A 333 3.73 14.76 -8.92
C GLU A 333 2.31 14.29 -8.62
N PHE A 334 1.91 14.54 -7.38
CA PHE A 334 0.61 14.23 -6.83
C PHE A 334 0.05 15.48 -6.16
N HIS A 335 -1.27 15.56 -6.04
CA HIS A 335 -1.82 16.54 -5.13
C HIS A 335 -1.40 16.22 -3.69
N PRO A 336 -1.08 17.22 -2.85
CA PRO A 336 -0.50 16.99 -1.52
C PRO A 336 -1.46 16.25 -0.57
N TRP A 337 -2.78 16.40 -0.75
CA TRP A 337 -3.79 15.65 0.01
C TRP A 337 -3.89 14.16 -0.36
N ASN A 338 -3.32 13.73 -1.50
CA ASN A 338 -3.20 12.31 -1.82
C ASN A 338 -1.96 11.67 -1.17
N VAL A 339 -0.97 12.49 -0.81
CA VAL A 339 0.33 12.03 -0.29
C VAL A 339 0.33 12.01 1.23
N ALA A 340 -0.14 13.06 1.88
CA ALA A 340 -0.09 13.15 3.33
C ALA A 340 -1.48 13.15 3.95
N ARG A 341 -1.70 12.16 4.81
CA ARG A 341 -3.01 11.77 5.34
C ARG A 341 -3.42 12.63 6.52
N ASP A 342 -4.72 12.85 6.66
CA ASP A 342 -5.31 13.52 7.84
C ASP A 342 -5.46 12.51 9.00
N ALA A 343 -4.31 12.18 9.61
CA ALA A 343 -4.20 11.28 10.75
C ALA A 343 -3.19 11.79 11.80
N ILE A 344 -3.34 11.29 13.03
CA ILE A 344 -2.38 11.43 14.11
C ILE A 344 -1.54 10.17 14.18
N PHE A 345 -0.24 10.31 14.00
CA PHE A 345 0.73 9.23 14.03
C PHE A 345 1.43 9.17 15.37
N PHE A 346 1.78 7.97 15.82
CA PHE A 346 2.44 7.80 17.10
C PHE A 346 3.35 6.58 17.14
N THR A 347 4.43 6.72 17.91
CA THR A 347 5.36 5.63 18.23
C THR A 347 5.56 5.59 19.74
N ALA A 348 5.39 4.42 20.35
CA ALA A 348 5.56 4.22 21.77
C ALA A 348 6.67 3.19 22.05
N LEU A 349 7.65 3.54 22.88
CA LEU A 349 8.62 2.60 23.42
C LEU A 349 8.06 2.06 24.74
N LEU A 350 7.70 0.77 24.75
CA LEU A 350 7.00 0.14 25.87
C LEU A 350 7.74 -1.08 26.41
N THR A 351 7.57 -1.37 27.69
CA THR A 351 8.14 -2.57 28.33
C THR A 351 7.30 -3.83 28.14
N GLU A 352 6.02 -3.65 27.84
CA GLU A 352 5.04 -4.69 27.55
C GLU A 352 3.84 -4.08 26.83
N SER A 353 3.00 -4.92 26.23
CA SER A 353 1.83 -4.50 25.48
C SER A 353 0.91 -3.57 26.26
N ALA A 354 0.41 -2.53 25.58
CA ALA A 354 -0.53 -1.55 26.11
C ALA A 354 -1.54 -1.17 25.03
N THR A 355 -2.62 -0.51 25.44
CA THR A 355 -3.61 0.05 24.51
C THR A 355 -3.36 1.53 24.25
N ILE A 356 -3.81 2.04 23.12
CA ILE A 356 -3.70 3.45 22.74
C ILE A 356 -5.10 4.09 22.70
N GLU A 357 -5.21 5.31 23.21
CA GLU A 357 -6.40 6.14 23.10
C GLU A 357 -6.01 7.48 22.48
N VAL A 358 -6.76 7.92 21.47
CA VAL A 358 -6.59 9.22 20.82
C VAL A 358 -7.91 9.99 20.91
N THR A 359 -7.85 11.26 21.29
CA THR A 359 -9.00 12.17 21.25
C THR A 359 -8.64 13.47 20.54
N VAL A 360 -9.56 13.99 19.72
CA VAL A 360 -9.46 15.29 19.05
C VAL A 360 -10.71 16.09 19.36
N GLY A 361 -10.57 17.28 19.95
CA GLY A 361 -11.72 18.11 20.35
C GLY A 361 -12.64 17.42 21.36
N GLY A 362 -12.11 16.48 22.16
CA GLY A 362 -12.89 15.64 23.08
C GLY A 362 -13.58 14.43 22.42
N VAL A 363 -13.49 14.27 21.10
CA VAL A 363 -14.03 13.12 20.36
C VAL A 363 -12.98 12.01 20.26
N LYS A 364 -13.34 10.80 20.70
CA LYS A 364 -12.45 9.63 20.62
C LYS A 364 -12.32 9.15 19.17
N GLN A 365 -11.07 9.01 18.72
CA GLN A 365 -10.74 8.52 17.38
C GLN A 365 -10.46 7.02 17.40
N LYS A 366 -10.67 6.35 16.26
CA LYS A 366 -10.28 4.95 16.08
C LYS A 366 -8.76 4.88 15.95
N ALA A 367 -8.11 4.32 16.97
CA ALA A 367 -6.66 4.19 17.06
C ALA A 367 -6.27 2.73 17.23
N SER A 368 -5.20 2.30 16.57
CA SER A 368 -4.67 0.93 16.66
C SER A 368 -3.16 0.91 16.42
N TRP A 369 -2.50 -0.14 16.92
CA TRP A 369 -1.12 -0.43 16.55
C TRP A 369 -1.08 -1.08 15.16
N SER A 370 -0.36 -0.48 14.23
CA SER A 370 -0.05 -1.06 12.92
C SER A 370 1.21 -1.95 13.01
N SER A 371 2.08 -1.70 13.99
CA SER A 371 3.26 -2.50 14.25
C SER A 371 3.48 -2.69 15.75
N GLU A 372 3.85 -3.91 16.12
CA GLU A 372 4.16 -4.32 17.50
C GLU A 372 5.46 -5.13 17.52
N PRO A 373 6.32 -4.93 18.54
CA PRO A 373 7.60 -5.60 18.66
C PRO A 373 7.44 -7.08 19.08
N GLU A 374 8.37 -7.92 18.63
CA GLU A 374 8.46 -9.31 19.09
C GLU A 374 8.67 -9.38 20.61
N GLY A 375 7.91 -10.24 21.29
CA GLY A 375 7.98 -10.41 22.75
C GLY A 375 7.37 -9.27 23.59
N GLY A 376 6.75 -8.26 22.95
CA GLY A 376 5.95 -7.22 23.61
C GLY A 376 6.74 -6.06 24.23
N ALA A 377 8.06 -6.14 24.31
CA ALA A 377 8.92 -5.04 24.75
C ALA A 377 9.65 -4.42 23.55
N GLY A 378 9.49 -3.12 23.31
CA GLY A 378 10.10 -2.42 22.18
C GLY A 378 9.23 -1.30 21.62
N LEU A 379 9.45 -0.96 20.35
CA LEU A 379 8.72 0.10 19.67
C LEU A 379 7.41 -0.42 19.08
N TYR A 380 6.32 0.19 19.52
CA TYR A 380 4.98 0.11 18.95
C TYR A 380 4.76 1.30 18.03
N HIS A 381 4.04 1.11 16.93
CA HIS A 381 3.71 2.19 16.00
C HIS A 381 2.28 2.06 15.50
N GLY A 382 1.63 3.19 15.24
CA GLY A 382 0.25 3.24 14.79
C GLY A 382 -0.19 4.64 14.42
N ASN A 383 -1.45 4.73 14.02
CA ASN A 383 -2.09 6.00 13.70
C ASN A 383 -3.56 6.00 14.15
N ALA A 384 -4.15 7.20 14.10
CA ALA A 384 -5.56 7.44 14.31
C ALA A 384 -6.05 8.51 13.33
N TRP A 385 -6.97 8.15 12.46
CA TRP A 385 -7.63 9.08 11.56
C TRP A 385 -8.47 10.06 12.37
N PHE A 386 -8.35 11.36 12.09
CA PHE A 386 -9.19 12.38 12.72
C PHE A 386 -10.32 12.88 11.80
N TYR A 387 -10.27 12.57 10.50
CA TYR A 387 -11.26 12.97 9.50
C TYR A 387 -11.50 14.49 9.57
N ASP A 388 -12.70 14.92 9.97
CA ASP A 388 -13.09 16.34 10.09
C ASP A 388 -13.03 16.84 11.55
N SER A 389 -12.52 16.02 12.49
CA SER A 389 -12.42 16.41 13.90
C SER A 389 -11.35 17.48 14.07
N THR A 390 -11.70 18.56 14.74
CA THR A 390 -10.81 19.67 15.09
C THR A 390 -10.82 19.90 16.61
N GLY A 391 -9.82 20.60 17.13
CA GLY A 391 -9.65 20.91 18.55
C GLY A 391 -8.46 20.20 19.19
N ASP A 392 -8.41 20.23 20.52
CA ASP A 392 -7.28 19.73 21.32
C ASP A 392 -7.02 18.24 21.07
N VAL A 393 -5.74 17.88 20.90
CA VAL A 393 -5.29 16.51 20.65
C VAL A 393 -4.70 15.91 21.92
N HIS A 394 -5.20 14.73 22.31
CA HIS A 394 -4.59 13.92 23.37
C HIS A 394 -4.32 12.52 22.87
N VAL A 395 -3.11 12.02 23.10
CA VAL A 395 -2.70 10.64 22.81
C VAL A 395 -2.22 10.00 24.10
N ARG A 396 -2.88 8.92 24.52
CA ARG A 396 -2.68 8.27 25.82
C ARG A 396 -2.35 6.79 25.65
N VAL A 397 -1.22 6.36 26.21
CA VAL A 397 -0.92 4.94 26.39
C VAL A 397 -1.57 4.47 27.68
N LEU A 398 -2.38 3.42 27.59
CA LEU A 398 -3.18 2.88 28.69
C LEU A 398 -2.80 1.43 28.99
N ARG A 399 -2.52 1.13 30.26
CA ARG A 399 -2.30 -0.24 30.76
C ARG A 399 -3.21 -0.51 31.95
N GLY A 400 -4.06 -1.53 31.84
CA GLY A 400 -5.04 -1.86 32.89
C GLY A 400 -6.00 -0.70 33.23
N GLY A 401 -6.30 0.16 32.25
CA GLY A 401 -7.13 1.36 32.44
C GLY A 401 -6.42 2.57 33.05
N SER A 402 -5.13 2.47 33.40
CA SER A 402 -4.33 3.58 33.91
C SER A 402 -3.47 4.20 32.80
N VAL A 403 -3.31 5.53 32.82
CA VAL A 403 -2.43 6.26 31.90
C VAL A 403 -0.97 6.00 32.27
N VAL A 404 -0.22 5.43 31.34
CA VAL A 404 1.24 5.21 31.45
C VAL A 404 1.97 6.50 31.10
N THR A 405 1.60 7.11 29.97
CA THR A 405 2.14 8.36 29.46
C THR A 405 1.11 9.01 28.54
N GLU A 406 1.17 10.33 28.40
CA GLU A 406 0.24 11.13 27.62
C GLU A 406 0.97 12.28 26.91
N VAL A 407 0.67 12.46 25.63
CA VAL A 407 1.02 13.66 24.88
C VAL A 407 -0.23 14.51 24.71
N SER A 408 -0.16 15.76 25.17
CA SER A 408 -1.14 16.81 24.85
C SER A 408 -0.56 17.68 23.76
N GLY A 409 -1.18 17.68 22.59
CA GLY A 409 -0.66 18.35 21.41
C GLY A 409 -1.35 19.66 21.05
N THR A 410 -0.81 20.34 20.04
CA THR A 410 -1.44 21.55 19.48
C THR A 410 -2.82 21.22 18.88
N PRO A 411 -3.82 22.10 18.97
CA PRO A 411 -5.13 21.84 18.39
C PRO A 411 -5.04 21.62 16.87
N ILE A 412 -5.81 20.66 16.36
CA ILE A 412 -6.08 20.58 14.91
C ILE A 412 -7.10 21.67 14.59
N THR A 413 -6.83 22.50 13.59
CA THR A 413 -7.66 23.67 13.26
C THR A 413 -7.68 23.94 11.76
N GLU A 414 -8.79 24.48 11.30
CA GLU A 414 -8.93 25.00 9.93
C GLU A 414 -8.60 26.50 9.88
N ASP A 415 -8.25 27.13 11.01
CA ASP A 415 -7.78 28.50 11.06
C ASP A 415 -6.34 28.59 10.54
N CYS A 416 -6.20 29.04 9.29
CA CYS A 416 -4.92 29.32 8.65
C CYS A 416 -4.51 30.80 8.68
N SER A 417 -5.12 31.62 9.55
CA SER A 417 -4.73 33.03 9.68
C SER A 417 -3.25 33.21 10.07
N ARG A 418 -2.70 32.25 10.83
CA ARG A 418 -1.28 32.25 11.25
C ARG A 418 -0.31 31.80 10.17
N THR A 419 -0.81 31.14 9.14
CA THR A 419 -0.04 30.60 8.01
C THR A 419 -0.37 31.36 6.73
N ASN A 420 -0.80 32.63 6.87
CA ASN A 420 -1.15 33.51 5.75
C ASN A 420 -2.19 32.91 4.78
N GLY A 421 -3.12 32.10 5.31
CA GLY A 421 -4.17 31.42 4.55
C GLY A 421 -3.76 30.09 3.90
N TYR A 422 -2.52 29.63 4.14
CA TYR A 422 -2.00 28.38 3.56
C TYR A 422 -2.08 27.19 4.52
N THR A 423 -2.24 25.98 3.99
CA THR A 423 -2.08 24.74 4.76
C THR A 423 -0.63 24.60 5.19
N ASN A 424 -0.37 24.40 6.49
CA ASN A 424 0.95 24.00 6.96
C ASN A 424 1.15 22.49 6.77
N TRP A 425 1.94 22.13 5.76
CA TRP A 425 2.29 20.75 5.43
C TRP A 425 3.42 20.18 6.31
N ASN A 426 3.99 20.98 7.22
CA ASN A 426 4.89 20.50 8.24
C ASN A 426 4.13 19.82 9.41
N ALA A 427 4.79 18.90 10.11
CA ALA A 427 4.23 18.18 11.23
C ALA A 427 4.61 18.83 12.57
N TRP A 428 3.62 19.00 13.46
CA TRP A 428 3.91 19.22 14.86
C TRP A 428 4.29 17.89 15.50
N VAL A 429 5.32 17.89 16.36
CA VAL A 429 5.79 16.71 17.06
C VAL A 429 5.81 16.98 18.56
N GLY A 430 5.23 16.06 19.32
CA GLY A 430 5.28 16.06 20.78
C GLY A 430 5.69 14.72 21.33
N SER A 431 6.14 14.72 22.58
CA SER A 431 6.55 13.51 23.25
C SER A 431 6.33 13.57 24.76
N ALA A 432 6.30 12.40 25.39
CA ALA A 432 6.15 12.26 26.82
C ALA A 432 6.85 11.00 27.33
N ARG A 433 7.41 11.08 28.54
CA ARG A 433 8.03 9.95 29.25
C ARG A 433 7.19 9.57 30.47
N SER A 434 7.10 8.28 30.75
CA SER A 434 6.60 7.76 32.02
C SER A 434 7.47 8.23 33.19
N SER A 435 6.86 8.40 34.37
CA SER A 435 7.55 8.89 35.57
C SER A 435 8.42 7.85 36.28
N GLY A 436 8.21 6.56 35.99
CA GLY A 436 8.95 5.45 36.59
C GLY A 436 10.16 5.05 35.75
N SER A 437 11.31 4.86 36.40
CA SER A 437 12.44 4.19 35.76
C SER A 437 12.15 2.69 35.70
N VAL A 438 12.40 2.11 34.53
CA VAL A 438 12.27 0.68 34.23
C VAL A 438 13.61 0.13 33.74
N SER A 439 13.73 -1.18 33.66
CA SER A 439 14.92 -1.84 33.12
C SER A 439 14.50 -3.16 32.47
N VAL A 440 14.04 -3.08 31.24
CA VAL A 440 13.63 -4.25 30.44
C VAL A 440 14.48 -4.32 29.18
N LYS A 441 14.98 -5.52 28.87
CA LYS A 441 15.70 -5.75 27.61
C LYS A 441 14.72 -6.30 26.57
N PRO A 442 14.60 -5.68 25.38
CA PRO A 442 13.85 -6.26 24.27
C PRO A 442 14.61 -7.46 23.70
N HIS A 443 13.98 -8.22 22.81
CA HIS A 443 14.65 -9.25 22.03
C HIS A 443 15.81 -8.67 21.20
N SER A 444 16.90 -9.43 21.11
CA SER A 444 18.03 -9.06 20.24
C SER A 444 17.60 -9.11 18.77
N ILE A 445 18.14 -8.21 17.95
CA ILE A 445 17.94 -8.25 16.50
C ILE A 445 18.53 -9.53 15.89
N THR A 446 19.62 -10.06 16.48
CA THR A 446 20.25 -11.31 15.99
C THR A 446 19.37 -12.54 16.14
N ASP A 447 18.39 -12.48 17.05
CA ASP A 447 17.46 -13.58 17.31
C ASP A 447 16.19 -13.46 16.46
N GLN A 448 16.13 -12.42 15.62
CA GLN A 448 15.01 -12.10 14.77
C GLN A 448 15.40 -12.24 13.30
N VAL A 449 14.41 -12.63 12.51
CA VAL A 449 14.48 -12.62 11.05
C VAL A 449 13.36 -11.74 10.52
N CYS A 450 13.40 -11.40 9.24
CA CYS A 450 12.20 -10.89 8.60
C CYS A 450 11.10 -11.94 8.70
N VAL A 451 9.90 -11.55 9.11
CA VAL A 451 8.71 -12.43 9.23
C VAL A 451 7.50 -11.88 8.49
N ASN A 452 7.61 -10.67 7.93
CA ASN A 452 6.66 -10.12 6.98
C ASN A 452 7.43 -9.25 5.97
N GLY A 453 7.07 -9.33 4.70
CA GLY A 453 7.70 -8.56 3.65
C GLY A 453 6.85 -8.50 2.40
N THR A 454 7.17 -7.58 1.51
CA THR A 454 6.43 -7.33 0.28
C THR A 454 7.38 -7.04 -0.89
N GLY A 455 6.82 -6.87 -2.09
CA GLY A 455 7.49 -6.66 -3.36
C GLY A 455 6.81 -5.53 -4.15
N PRO A 456 7.48 -4.86 -5.11
CA PRO A 456 6.93 -3.66 -5.76
C PRO A 456 5.80 -3.96 -6.75
N VAL A 457 5.66 -5.22 -7.17
CA VAL A 457 4.66 -5.69 -8.14
C VAL A 457 4.05 -7.00 -7.65
N PRO A 458 2.82 -7.35 -8.09
CA PRO A 458 2.06 -8.47 -7.51
C PRO A 458 2.84 -9.79 -7.40
N GLY A 459 3.62 -10.16 -8.42
CA GLY A 459 4.41 -11.40 -8.40
C GLY A 459 5.50 -11.43 -7.34
N PHE A 460 6.20 -10.31 -7.12
CA PHE A 460 7.17 -10.20 -6.03
C PHE A 460 6.45 -10.09 -4.70
N SER A 461 5.38 -9.31 -4.59
CA SER A 461 4.60 -9.19 -3.35
C SER A 461 4.15 -10.55 -2.83
N THR A 462 3.50 -11.36 -3.67
CA THR A 462 3.03 -12.71 -3.28
C THR A 462 4.16 -13.61 -2.83
N LEU A 463 5.29 -13.62 -3.54
CA LEU A 463 6.42 -14.48 -3.20
C LEU A 463 7.15 -13.97 -1.94
N CYS A 464 7.35 -12.66 -1.80
CA CYS A 464 8.00 -12.04 -0.66
C CYS A 464 7.18 -12.21 0.62
N GLU A 465 5.86 -12.02 0.57
CA GLU A 465 4.98 -12.27 1.71
C GLU A 465 5.17 -13.70 2.25
N PHE A 466 5.18 -14.68 1.34
CA PHE A 466 5.43 -16.06 1.70
C PHE A 466 6.85 -16.30 2.22
N THR A 467 7.89 -15.94 1.46
CA THR A 467 9.27 -16.32 1.80
C THR A 467 9.82 -15.53 2.98
N CYS A 468 9.50 -14.23 3.07
CA CYS A 468 9.87 -13.41 4.22
C CYS A 468 9.18 -13.95 5.48
N SER A 469 7.97 -14.50 5.41
CA SER A 469 7.35 -15.13 6.60
C SER A 469 8.13 -16.31 7.20
N TYR A 470 9.04 -16.90 6.42
CA TYR A 470 9.94 -17.98 6.83
C TYR A 470 11.41 -17.52 7.00
N GLY A 471 11.69 -16.21 7.05
CA GLY A 471 13.03 -15.69 7.27
C GLY A 471 13.87 -15.53 6.00
N TYR A 472 13.37 -15.93 4.82
CA TYR A 472 14.05 -15.69 3.55
C TYR A 472 13.48 -14.46 2.85
N CYS A 473 14.13 -13.32 3.09
CA CYS A 473 13.74 -12.04 2.53
C CYS A 473 14.92 -11.43 1.76
N PRO A 474 15.10 -11.75 0.46
CA PRO A 474 16.23 -11.27 -0.31
C PRO A 474 16.15 -9.75 -0.54
N LYS A 475 17.14 -9.01 -0.03
CA LYS A 475 17.23 -7.53 -0.09
C LYS A 475 17.03 -6.91 -1.48
N GLY A 476 17.44 -7.60 -2.54
CA GLY A 476 17.30 -7.13 -3.92
C GLY A 476 15.96 -7.42 -4.59
N ALA A 477 15.04 -8.12 -3.91
CA ALA A 477 13.73 -8.47 -4.47
C ALA A 477 12.56 -8.21 -3.51
N CYS A 478 12.82 -8.20 -2.20
CA CYS A 478 11.81 -8.03 -1.16
C CYS A 478 12.18 -6.87 -0.22
N HIS A 479 11.14 -6.16 0.20
CA HIS A 479 11.17 -5.19 1.27
C HIS A 479 10.64 -5.83 2.57
N CYS A 480 11.44 -5.84 3.63
CA CYS A 480 11.01 -6.37 4.92
C CYS A 480 10.16 -5.35 5.69
N THR A 481 8.95 -5.75 6.09
CA THR A 481 8.00 -4.89 6.81
C THR A 481 7.89 -5.24 8.29
N LYS A 482 8.36 -6.44 8.72
CA LYS A 482 8.37 -6.83 10.14
C LYS A 482 9.48 -7.81 10.47
N LEU A 483 10.19 -7.54 11.56
CA LEU A 483 11.11 -8.48 12.21
C LEU A 483 10.39 -9.29 13.29
N GLY A 484 10.80 -10.53 13.50
CA GLY A 484 10.24 -11.39 14.56
C GLY A 484 10.95 -12.73 14.66
N ALA A 485 10.41 -13.61 15.50
CA ALA A 485 10.99 -14.93 15.73
C ALA A 485 10.94 -15.82 14.48
N GLN A 486 12.02 -16.55 14.21
CA GLN A 486 12.09 -17.50 13.11
C GLN A 486 11.02 -18.60 13.27
N LYS A 487 10.10 -18.67 12.31
CA LYS A 487 9.11 -19.75 12.24
C LYS A 487 9.79 -21.09 11.94
N GLN A 488 9.19 -22.19 12.39
CA GLN A 488 9.64 -23.53 12.01
C GLN A 488 9.55 -23.71 10.50
N LEU A 489 10.69 -24.07 9.87
CA LEU A 489 10.76 -24.25 8.43
C LEU A 489 10.06 -25.56 8.01
N PRO A 490 9.21 -25.54 6.98
CA PRO A 490 8.69 -26.74 6.34
C PRO A 490 9.82 -27.63 5.82
N LYS A 491 9.52 -28.91 5.61
CA LYS A 491 10.49 -29.85 5.02
C LYS A 491 10.82 -29.42 3.58
N TRP A 492 12.11 -29.19 3.33
CA TRP A 492 12.65 -28.90 2.00
C TRP A 492 12.31 -30.02 1.02
N LYS A 493 11.66 -29.69 -0.10
CA LYS A 493 11.16 -30.67 -1.07
C LYS A 493 12.21 -31.13 -2.11
N GLY A 494 13.33 -30.41 -2.26
CA GLY A 494 14.36 -30.75 -3.25
C GLY A 494 13.92 -30.49 -4.69
N ILE A 495 13.06 -29.51 -4.90
CA ILE A 495 12.54 -29.11 -6.21
C ILE A 495 13.53 -28.13 -6.85
N GLU A 496 13.87 -28.34 -8.12
CA GLU A 496 14.54 -27.33 -8.93
C GLU A 496 13.46 -26.41 -9.52
N ALA A 497 13.51 -25.13 -9.19
CA ALA A 497 12.50 -24.17 -9.63
C ALA A 497 13.14 -22.95 -10.27
N HIS A 498 12.48 -22.47 -11.31
CA HIS A 498 12.91 -21.38 -12.19
C HIS A 498 11.81 -20.33 -12.27
N PRO A 499 12.11 -19.11 -12.74
CA PRO A 499 11.11 -18.17 -13.17
C PRO A 499 10.17 -18.80 -14.21
N ALA A 500 8.88 -18.55 -14.09
CA ALA A 500 7.90 -18.96 -15.08
C ALA A 500 8.18 -18.28 -16.44
N LYS A 501 7.66 -18.85 -17.52
CA LYS A 501 7.81 -18.29 -18.87
C LYS A 501 7.40 -16.82 -18.91
N GLY A 502 8.29 -15.96 -19.40
CA GLY A 502 8.08 -14.52 -19.51
C GLY A 502 8.39 -13.72 -18.23
N ARG A 503 9.01 -14.37 -17.23
CA ARG A 503 9.52 -13.69 -16.03
C ARG A 503 11.02 -13.45 -16.12
N THR A 504 11.49 -12.49 -15.31
CA THR A 504 12.89 -12.07 -15.28
C THR A 504 13.71 -12.98 -14.38
N THR A 505 15.04 -12.90 -14.52
CA THR A 505 16.00 -13.60 -13.64
C THR A 505 15.85 -13.23 -12.16
N ASP A 506 15.27 -12.06 -11.87
CA ASP A 506 15.07 -11.55 -10.51
C ASP A 506 14.16 -12.47 -9.67
N TYR A 507 13.32 -13.29 -10.32
CA TYR A 507 12.48 -14.29 -9.66
C TYR A 507 13.23 -15.57 -9.24
N GLN A 508 14.46 -15.81 -9.72
CA GLN A 508 15.12 -17.12 -9.62
C GLN A 508 15.31 -17.57 -8.17
N GLY A 509 15.93 -16.73 -7.32
CA GLY A 509 16.22 -17.10 -5.93
C GLY A 509 14.96 -17.29 -5.10
N ILE A 510 13.97 -16.42 -5.29
CA ILE A 510 12.73 -16.46 -4.52
C ILE A 510 11.81 -17.61 -4.95
N CYS A 511 11.73 -17.93 -6.24
CA CYS A 511 11.04 -19.12 -6.74
C CYS A 511 11.69 -20.41 -6.25
N GLN A 512 13.02 -20.48 -6.28
CA GLN A 512 13.76 -21.63 -5.77
C GLN A 512 13.42 -21.88 -4.29
N TYR A 513 13.39 -20.84 -3.45
CA TYR A 513 13.05 -20.98 -2.04
C TYR A 513 11.57 -21.33 -1.82
N ALA A 514 10.65 -20.57 -2.42
CA ALA A 514 9.21 -20.74 -2.25
C ALA A 514 8.75 -22.16 -2.65
N CYS A 515 9.13 -22.62 -3.85
CA CYS A 515 8.72 -23.94 -4.35
C CYS A 515 9.23 -25.08 -3.46
N ASN A 516 10.43 -24.94 -2.89
CA ASN A 516 10.98 -25.93 -1.99
C ASN A 516 10.29 -26.00 -0.63
N LEU A 517 9.67 -24.91 -0.17
CA LEU A 517 8.80 -24.92 1.00
C LEU A 517 7.36 -25.32 0.67
N GLY A 518 7.05 -25.55 -0.60
CA GLY A 518 5.77 -26.05 -1.08
C GLY A 518 4.82 -25.00 -1.64
N PHE A 519 5.25 -23.75 -1.79
CA PHE A 519 4.49 -22.68 -2.43
C PHE A 519 5.10 -22.38 -3.80
N CYS A 520 4.46 -22.88 -4.87
CA CYS A 520 4.99 -22.76 -6.23
C CYS A 520 3.93 -22.22 -7.20
N PRO A 521 3.61 -20.92 -7.13
CA PRO A 521 2.58 -20.33 -7.99
C PRO A 521 3.02 -20.33 -9.44
N SER A 522 2.32 -21.10 -10.29
CA SER A 522 2.68 -21.31 -11.71
C SER A 522 2.70 -20.03 -12.56
N ALA A 523 2.06 -18.96 -12.08
CA ALA A 523 2.08 -17.64 -12.72
C ALA A 523 3.45 -16.95 -12.64
N TYR A 524 4.31 -17.35 -11.69
CA TYR A 524 5.59 -16.70 -11.39
C TYR A 524 6.76 -17.68 -11.35
N CYS A 525 6.52 -18.93 -10.93
CA CYS A 525 7.52 -19.96 -10.77
C CYS A 525 7.17 -21.22 -11.57
N SER A 526 8.18 -21.97 -11.97
CA SER A 526 8.06 -23.16 -12.81
C SER A 526 9.10 -24.20 -12.41
N THR A 527 8.79 -25.49 -12.57
CA THR A 527 9.79 -26.57 -12.50
C THR A 527 10.47 -26.83 -13.84
N ASP A 528 9.91 -26.31 -14.93
CA ASP A 528 10.56 -26.30 -16.24
C ASP A 528 11.54 -25.12 -16.32
N ASP A 529 12.72 -25.37 -16.88
CA ASP A 529 13.72 -24.34 -17.17
C ASP A 529 13.34 -23.59 -18.45
N TYR A 530 12.89 -22.34 -18.28
CA TYR A 530 12.65 -21.40 -19.37
C TYR A 530 13.80 -20.39 -19.40
N SER A 531 14.27 -20.03 -20.60
CA SER A 531 15.20 -18.90 -20.75
C SER A 531 14.55 -17.62 -20.21
N PRO A 532 15.06 -17.01 -19.13
CA PRO A 532 14.43 -15.87 -18.49
C PRO A 532 14.57 -14.61 -19.35
N ILE A 533 13.63 -13.67 -19.20
CA ILE A 533 13.74 -12.36 -19.83
C ILE A 533 14.80 -11.55 -19.08
N ILE A 534 15.74 -10.97 -19.81
CA ILE A 534 16.65 -9.97 -19.24
C ILE A 534 15.89 -8.64 -19.25
N ALA A 535 15.56 -8.13 -18.07
CA ALA A 535 14.91 -6.84 -17.93
C ALA A 535 15.87 -5.73 -18.42
N THR A 536 15.40 -4.86 -19.29
CA THR A 536 16.14 -3.66 -19.70
C THR A 536 15.99 -2.51 -18.71
N VAL A 537 14.93 -2.56 -17.88
CA VAL A 537 14.66 -1.61 -16.79
C VAL A 537 14.33 -2.42 -15.54
N SER A 538 14.86 -1.98 -14.40
CA SER A 538 14.59 -2.62 -13.12
C SER A 538 13.10 -2.52 -12.77
N PRO A 539 12.42 -3.64 -12.43
CA PRO A 539 11.02 -3.62 -11.99
C PRO A 539 10.84 -3.01 -10.60
N PHE A 540 11.94 -2.65 -9.92
CA PHE A 540 11.96 -2.04 -8.60
C PHE A 540 12.08 -0.51 -8.65
N LEU A 541 12.11 0.09 -9.85
CA LEU A 541 12.08 1.54 -10.01
C LEU A 541 10.64 2.05 -10.00
N PRO A 542 10.36 3.19 -9.34
CA PRO A 542 9.09 3.87 -9.47
C PRO A 542 8.78 4.23 -10.93
N ALA A 543 7.50 4.21 -11.29
CA ALA A 543 7.07 4.64 -12.61
C ALA A 543 7.17 6.16 -12.75
N THR A 544 7.56 6.64 -13.93
CA THR A 544 7.55 8.07 -14.29
C THR A 544 6.45 8.33 -15.31
N CYS A 545 6.16 9.60 -15.57
CA CYS A 545 5.32 9.92 -16.72
C CYS A 545 6.03 9.52 -18.01
N THR A 546 5.27 8.97 -18.95
CA THR A 546 5.74 8.60 -20.31
C THR A 546 4.84 9.17 -21.40
N ARG A 547 3.73 9.82 -21.02
CA ARG A 547 2.85 10.58 -21.90
C ARG A 547 2.01 11.52 -21.06
N GLY A 548 1.89 12.77 -21.50
CA GLY A 548 1.00 13.74 -20.87
C GLY A 548 0.41 14.72 -21.87
N GLU A 549 -0.58 15.46 -21.41
CA GLU A 549 -1.33 16.47 -22.18
C GLU A 549 -1.63 17.68 -21.28
N ALA A 550 -1.91 18.85 -21.84
CA ALA A 550 -2.18 20.04 -21.03
C ALA A 550 -3.50 19.90 -20.25
N MET A 551 -3.53 20.34 -18.99
CA MET A 551 -4.74 20.31 -18.13
C MET A 551 -5.75 21.39 -18.49
N SER A 552 -5.30 22.49 -19.08
CA SER A 552 -6.14 23.66 -19.35
C SER A 552 -6.84 23.58 -20.71
N THR A 553 -7.91 24.37 -20.90
CA THR A 553 -8.50 24.63 -22.24
C THR A 553 -7.55 25.39 -23.18
N SER A 554 -6.38 25.80 -22.70
CA SER A 554 -5.36 26.50 -23.45
C SER A 554 -4.47 25.50 -24.19
N LYS A 555 -4.73 25.31 -25.49
CA LYS A 555 -3.91 24.50 -26.41
C LYS A 555 -2.44 24.96 -26.51
N LEU A 556 -2.08 26.05 -25.83
CA LEU A 556 -0.75 26.63 -25.79
C LEU A 556 0.31 25.67 -25.21
N PHE A 557 -0.06 24.78 -24.28
CA PHE A 557 0.88 23.86 -23.62
C PHE A 557 0.84 22.42 -24.16
N ASP A 558 0.00 22.11 -25.15
CA ASP A 558 -0.18 20.74 -25.65
C ASP A 558 1.14 20.11 -26.14
N GLU A 559 1.92 20.85 -26.93
CA GLU A 559 3.21 20.38 -27.46
C GLU A 559 4.26 20.20 -26.36
N LEU A 560 4.29 21.15 -25.40
CA LEU A 560 5.23 21.13 -24.28
C LEU A 560 4.94 19.97 -23.32
N CYS A 561 3.68 19.78 -22.91
CA CYS A 561 3.30 18.65 -22.06
C CYS A 561 3.48 17.31 -22.77
N ALA A 562 3.18 17.22 -24.08
CA ALA A 562 3.40 15.99 -24.84
C ALA A 562 4.88 15.58 -24.88
N PHE A 563 5.78 16.54 -25.10
CA PHE A 563 7.22 16.29 -25.14
C PHE A 563 7.79 16.01 -23.74
N SER A 564 7.63 16.94 -22.80
CA SER A 564 8.25 16.87 -21.48
C SER A 564 7.80 15.66 -20.67
N CYS A 565 6.49 15.37 -20.64
CA CYS A 565 5.94 14.23 -19.92
C CYS A 565 6.38 12.89 -20.52
N ALA A 566 6.73 12.83 -21.81
CA ALA A 566 7.32 11.64 -22.42
C ALA A 566 8.75 11.34 -21.92
N HIS A 567 9.38 12.33 -21.30
CA HIS A 567 10.74 12.28 -20.78
C HIS A 567 10.79 12.46 -19.25
N GLY A 568 9.68 12.21 -18.56
CA GLY A 568 9.59 12.16 -17.10
C GLY A 568 9.33 13.50 -16.40
N PHE A 569 9.46 14.63 -17.09
CA PHE A 569 9.17 15.95 -16.53
C PHE A 569 7.72 16.33 -16.82
N CYS A 570 6.82 16.19 -15.84
CA CYS A 570 5.39 16.39 -16.04
C CYS A 570 4.75 17.13 -14.85
N PRO A 571 4.87 18.47 -14.78
CA PRO A 571 4.33 19.25 -13.66
C PRO A 571 2.79 19.20 -13.64
N ILE A 572 2.19 18.81 -12.51
CA ILE A 572 0.72 18.67 -12.40
C ILE A 572 -0.04 19.99 -12.38
N ALA A 573 0.67 21.12 -12.27
CA ALA A 573 0.07 22.44 -12.37
C ALA A 573 -0.46 22.73 -13.77
N VAL A 574 0.17 22.17 -14.81
CA VAL A 574 -0.14 22.45 -16.23
C VAL A 574 -0.33 21.20 -17.08
N CYS A 575 0.24 20.06 -16.68
CA CYS A 575 0.18 18.82 -17.44
C CYS A 575 -0.54 17.70 -16.68
N TYR A 576 -1.33 16.92 -17.40
CA TYR A 576 -1.95 15.69 -16.95
C TYR A 576 -1.15 14.50 -17.48
N CYS A 577 -0.67 13.64 -16.59
CA CYS A 577 0.01 12.41 -16.98
C CYS A 577 -0.98 11.32 -17.40
N SER A 578 -1.03 10.99 -18.69
CA SER A 578 -1.97 10.02 -19.26
C SER A 578 -1.40 8.62 -19.48
N ALA A 579 -0.08 8.44 -19.29
CA ALA A 579 0.54 7.13 -19.14
C ALA A 579 1.81 7.19 -18.30
N GLN A 580 2.04 6.11 -17.57
CA GLN A 580 3.22 5.92 -16.75
C GLN A 580 4.02 4.71 -17.24
N GLY A 581 5.32 4.71 -16.95
CA GLY A 581 6.22 3.64 -17.34
C GLY A 581 7.64 3.94 -16.91
N SER A 582 8.60 3.30 -17.59
CA SER A 582 10.02 3.52 -17.34
C SER A 582 10.46 4.92 -17.79
N LEU A 583 11.34 5.54 -17.01
CA LEU A 583 11.94 6.82 -17.37
C LEU A 583 12.73 6.69 -18.69
N ASN A 584 12.36 7.50 -19.67
CA ASN A 584 13.08 7.68 -20.92
C ASN A 584 13.65 9.10 -20.97
N LEU A 585 14.70 9.36 -20.19
CA LEU A 585 15.31 10.69 -20.12
C LEU A 585 16.20 10.95 -21.33
N ILE A 586 16.04 12.13 -21.94
CA ILE A 586 16.99 12.68 -22.91
C ILE A 586 17.92 13.63 -22.16
N GLU A 587 19.23 13.46 -22.35
CA GLU A 587 20.22 14.37 -21.78
C GLU A 587 20.11 15.77 -22.42
N PRO A 588 20.24 16.85 -21.65
CA PRO A 588 20.25 18.19 -22.20
C PRO A 588 21.48 18.39 -23.11
N THR A 589 21.29 19.07 -24.23
CA THR A 589 22.37 19.45 -25.16
C THR A 589 23.00 20.79 -24.80
N GLU A 590 22.26 21.63 -24.07
CA GLU A 590 22.68 22.96 -23.63
C GLU A 590 21.91 23.36 -22.35
N ALA A 591 22.40 24.40 -21.66
CA ALA A 591 21.62 25.04 -20.61
C ALA A 591 20.51 25.91 -21.24
N SER A 592 19.33 25.95 -20.62
CA SER A 592 18.24 26.80 -21.07
C SER A 592 17.56 27.48 -19.90
N ASN A 593 17.28 28.78 -20.06
CA ASN A 593 16.49 29.63 -19.16
C ASN A 593 15.17 30.06 -19.83
N ALA A 594 14.72 29.29 -20.83
CA ALA A 594 13.54 29.62 -21.60
C ALA A 594 12.28 29.58 -20.72
N ARG A 595 11.39 30.55 -20.93
CA ARG A 595 10.10 30.68 -20.27
C ARG A 595 9.03 31.02 -21.30
N THR A 596 7.76 30.97 -20.92
CA THR A 596 6.69 31.47 -21.78
C THR A 596 6.82 32.98 -22.05
N MET A 597 6.30 33.44 -23.20
CA MET A 597 6.28 34.87 -23.55
C MET A 597 5.59 35.73 -22.48
N ASP A 598 6.06 36.96 -22.28
CA ASP A 598 5.48 37.90 -21.30
C ASP A 598 3.95 38.03 -21.47
N GLY A 599 3.22 37.84 -20.36
CA GLY A 599 1.76 37.85 -20.30
C GLY A 599 1.08 36.50 -20.56
N ALA A 600 1.84 35.42 -20.78
CA ALA A 600 1.33 34.06 -20.76
C ALA A 600 1.38 33.45 -19.33
N PRO A 601 0.56 32.43 -19.03
CA PRO A 601 0.64 31.71 -17.76
C PRO A 601 2.03 31.09 -17.52
N ASP A 602 2.37 30.89 -16.24
CA ASP A 602 3.59 30.19 -15.84
C ASP A 602 3.65 28.81 -16.48
N ASP A 603 4.82 28.47 -17.02
CA ASP A 603 5.08 27.24 -17.75
C ASP A 603 5.60 26.14 -16.83
N HIS A 604 5.86 26.43 -15.56
CA HIS A 604 6.40 25.49 -14.57
C HIS A 604 7.67 24.78 -15.05
N GLY A 605 8.52 25.50 -15.81
CA GLY A 605 9.81 25.00 -16.33
C GLY A 605 9.72 24.14 -17.59
N LEU A 606 8.54 24.01 -18.21
CA LEU A 606 8.34 23.26 -19.44
C LEU A 606 9.22 23.75 -20.60
N CYS A 607 9.32 25.06 -20.80
CA CYS A 607 10.16 25.66 -21.84
C CYS A 607 11.63 25.41 -21.55
N ALA A 608 12.10 25.68 -20.34
CA ALA A 608 13.49 25.43 -19.96
C ALA A 608 13.88 23.95 -20.18
N PHE A 609 13.04 23.01 -19.72
CA PHE A 609 13.26 21.58 -19.90
C PHE A 609 13.33 21.17 -21.38
N SER A 610 12.39 21.68 -22.19
CA SER A 610 12.24 21.29 -23.59
C SER A 610 13.30 21.93 -24.49
N CYS A 611 13.56 23.23 -24.32
CA CYS A 611 14.54 23.98 -25.10
C CYS A 611 15.96 23.47 -24.83
N ALA A 612 16.31 23.13 -23.57
CA ALA A 612 17.59 22.49 -23.23
C ALA A 612 17.84 21.16 -23.96
N ARG A 613 16.79 20.55 -24.53
CA ARG A 613 16.79 19.26 -25.25
C ARG A 613 16.44 19.42 -26.73
N GLY A 614 16.58 20.63 -27.27
CA GLY A 614 16.42 20.92 -28.71
C GLY A 614 14.97 21.00 -29.19
N THR A 615 13.98 20.96 -28.30
CA THR A 615 12.55 21.15 -28.64
C THR A 615 12.08 22.45 -28.02
N CYS A 616 12.12 23.54 -28.79
CA CYS A 616 11.77 24.88 -28.31
C CYS A 616 10.62 25.47 -29.14
N PRO A 617 9.35 25.22 -28.78
CA PRO A 617 8.20 25.79 -29.46
C PRO A 617 8.19 27.32 -29.39
N SER A 618 7.51 27.98 -30.32
CA SER A 618 7.51 29.46 -30.42
C SER A 618 6.93 30.20 -29.23
N ILE A 619 6.24 29.51 -28.32
CA ILE A 619 5.75 30.07 -27.06
C ILE A 619 6.89 30.32 -26.06
N CYS A 620 8.01 29.62 -26.24
CA CYS A 620 9.18 29.71 -25.38
C CYS A 620 10.14 30.79 -25.89
N VAL A 621 10.51 31.71 -25.00
CA VAL A 621 11.47 32.78 -25.25
C VAL A 621 12.63 32.72 -24.26
N SER A 622 13.85 32.97 -24.76
CA SER A 622 15.04 33.14 -23.90
C SER A 622 14.97 34.47 -23.17
N SER A 623 15.30 34.49 -21.88
CA SER A 623 15.41 35.75 -21.14
C SER A 623 16.77 36.42 -21.37
N ASP A 624 16.77 37.73 -21.66
CA ASP A 624 17.95 38.53 -22.02
C ASP A 624 18.72 39.11 -20.81
N ASP A 625 18.43 38.70 -19.57
CA ASP A 625 19.05 39.29 -18.38
C ASP A 625 20.33 38.55 -17.95
N SER A 626 21.40 39.33 -17.81
CA SER A 626 22.73 38.88 -17.39
C SER A 626 22.88 38.93 -15.87
N ASP A 627 22.54 37.82 -15.21
CA ASP A 627 23.09 37.46 -13.89
C ASP A 627 23.59 35.99 -13.90
N PRO A 628 24.90 35.73 -13.73
CA PRO A 628 25.54 34.41 -13.88
C PRO A 628 25.18 33.29 -12.89
N TRP A 629 24.24 33.45 -11.95
CA TRP A 629 23.60 32.28 -11.31
C TRP A 629 22.72 31.48 -12.29
N ALA A 630 22.57 31.99 -13.52
CA ALA A 630 21.99 31.41 -14.73
C ALA A 630 22.62 30.08 -15.28
N ASN A 631 23.35 29.28 -14.49
CA ASN A 631 24.14 28.13 -15.00
C ASN A 631 23.82 26.74 -14.39
N GLY A 632 22.61 26.50 -13.88
CA GLY A 632 22.21 25.14 -13.51
C GLY A 632 20.86 25.06 -12.81
N TYR A 633 19.85 24.60 -13.57
CA TYR A 633 18.47 24.31 -13.15
C TYR A 633 17.69 25.47 -12.49
N TYR A 634 17.00 26.28 -13.31
CA TYR A 634 15.89 27.11 -12.84
C TYR A 634 14.55 26.38 -13.04
N LEU A 635 13.73 26.41 -11.99
CA LEU A 635 12.28 26.29 -12.02
C LEU A 635 11.68 27.64 -11.56
N PRO A 636 10.46 27.99 -12.00
CA PRO A 636 9.98 29.37 -11.95
C PRO A 636 9.52 29.86 -10.57
N ASP A 637 9.45 31.18 -10.48
CA ASP A 637 8.91 31.95 -9.37
C ASP A 637 7.42 31.60 -9.19
N TYR A 638 7.07 30.93 -8.09
CA TYR A 638 5.68 30.73 -7.68
C TYR A 638 5.10 32.08 -7.21
N SER A 639 4.91 33.03 -8.12
CA SER A 639 4.16 34.24 -7.81
C SER A 639 2.68 33.84 -7.73
N VAL A 640 2.17 33.74 -6.50
CA VAL A 640 0.73 33.77 -6.22
C VAL A 640 0.26 35.20 -6.47
N GLU A 641 0.20 35.62 -7.73
CA GLU A 641 -0.68 36.70 -8.11
C GLU A 641 -2.00 36.11 -8.55
N ASP A 642 -3.06 36.66 -7.96
CA ASP A 642 -4.44 36.25 -8.02
C ASP A 642 -4.93 36.06 -9.46
N ASP A 643 -4.96 34.83 -9.98
CA ASP A 643 -5.82 34.50 -11.11
C ASP A 643 -6.44 33.11 -10.94
N GLU A 644 -7.76 33.15 -10.77
CA GLU A 644 -8.73 32.04 -10.68
C GLU A 644 -8.39 30.91 -9.69
N ILE A 645 -8.33 31.31 -8.43
CA ILE A 645 -9.02 30.56 -7.37
C ILE A 645 -10.40 30.17 -7.94
N TYR A 646 -10.64 28.90 -8.23
CA TYR A 646 -12.00 28.38 -8.09
C TYR A 646 -12.39 28.76 -6.67
N GLU A 647 -13.25 29.76 -6.50
CA GLU A 647 -13.89 30.03 -5.22
C GLU A 647 -14.38 28.68 -4.76
N ALA A 648 -13.73 28.11 -3.74
CA ALA A 648 -14.31 27.05 -2.96
C ALA A 648 -15.55 27.72 -2.38
N GLY A 649 -16.67 27.58 -3.11
CA GLY A 649 -17.96 28.03 -2.64
C GLY A 649 -18.09 27.52 -1.22
N THR A 650 -18.63 28.35 -0.32
CA THR A 650 -18.89 28.01 1.08
C THR A 650 -19.23 26.52 1.18
N ILE A 651 -18.26 25.71 1.63
CA ILE A 651 -18.45 24.27 1.74
C ILE A 651 -19.48 24.14 2.86
N ASP A 652 -20.74 23.91 2.52
CA ASP A 652 -21.76 23.59 3.53
C ASP A 652 -21.26 22.34 4.27
N ARG A 653 -20.93 22.52 5.55
CA ARG A 653 -20.18 21.54 6.34
C ARG A 653 -21.15 20.62 7.05
N CYS A 654 -20.99 19.35 6.73
CA CYS A 654 -21.78 18.30 7.32
C CYS A 654 -21.20 17.91 8.68
N ASP A 655 -22.01 17.97 9.75
CA ASP A 655 -21.55 17.80 11.13
C ASP A 655 -21.01 16.37 11.40
N PRO A 656 -19.70 16.21 11.66
CA PRO A 656 -19.09 14.91 11.88
C PRO A 656 -19.55 14.24 13.18
N SER A 657 -20.06 14.99 14.16
CA SER A 657 -20.57 14.44 15.43
C SER A 657 -21.89 13.66 15.27
N THR A 658 -22.61 13.91 14.16
CA THR A 658 -23.87 13.24 13.81
C THR A 658 -23.70 12.15 12.76
N ARG A 659 -22.45 11.80 12.41
CA ARG A 659 -22.13 10.92 11.28
C ARG A 659 -22.78 9.53 11.43
N PRO A 660 -23.55 9.07 10.42
CA PRO A 660 -24.12 7.74 10.40
C PRO A 660 -23.03 6.69 10.17
N THR A 661 -23.14 5.55 10.84
CA THR A 661 -22.18 4.44 10.69
C THR A 661 -22.59 3.43 9.64
N THR A 662 -23.89 3.37 9.29
CA THR A 662 -24.44 2.44 8.31
C THR A 662 -25.40 3.14 7.35
N LEU A 663 -25.68 2.51 6.19
CA LEU A 663 -26.69 3.04 5.26
C LEU A 663 -28.08 3.12 5.91
N ASP A 664 -28.38 2.27 6.90
CA ASP A 664 -29.65 2.31 7.64
C ASP A 664 -29.71 3.51 8.60
N ASP A 665 -28.60 3.84 9.27
CA ASP A 665 -28.49 5.05 10.09
C ASP A 665 -28.65 6.31 9.24
N LEU A 666 -28.05 6.30 8.05
CA LEU A 666 -28.18 7.39 7.09
C LEU A 666 -29.62 7.56 6.62
N ILE A 667 -30.29 6.48 6.21
CA ILE A 667 -31.70 6.51 5.80
C ILE A 667 -32.59 7.01 6.94
N SER A 668 -32.38 6.50 8.15
CA SER A 668 -33.18 6.90 9.32
C SER A 668 -33.01 8.38 9.65
N GLY A 669 -31.78 8.90 9.54
CA GLY A 669 -31.52 10.33 9.73
C GLY A 669 -32.05 11.21 8.59
N ILE A 670 -32.04 10.73 7.33
CA ILE A 670 -32.73 11.41 6.22
C ILE A 670 -34.23 11.50 6.48
N GLU A 671 -34.86 10.43 6.95
CA GLU A 671 -36.30 10.39 7.23
C GLU A 671 -36.73 11.24 8.43
N SER A 672 -35.81 11.46 9.37
CA SER A 672 -36.02 12.29 10.56
C SER A 672 -35.47 13.71 10.42
N GLU A 673 -34.97 14.09 9.25
CA GLU A 673 -34.35 15.39 8.96
C GLU A 673 -33.18 15.72 9.92
N ALA A 674 -32.46 14.68 10.37
CA ALA A 674 -31.32 14.81 11.27
C ALA A 674 -30.05 15.34 10.60
N TYR A 675 -29.99 15.33 9.26
CA TYR A 675 -28.83 15.75 8.46
C TYR A 675 -29.25 16.76 7.38
N GLU A 676 -28.38 17.74 7.12
CA GLU A 676 -28.50 18.65 5.98
C GLU A 676 -28.47 17.89 4.64
N ARG A 677 -29.16 18.42 3.63
CA ARG A 677 -29.47 17.69 2.38
C ARG A 677 -28.21 17.39 1.57
N GLU A 678 -27.31 18.35 1.53
CA GLU A 678 -25.98 18.32 0.94
C GLU A 678 -25.07 17.21 1.51
N CYS A 679 -25.40 16.69 2.70
CA CYS A 679 -24.61 15.69 3.40
C CYS A 679 -24.98 14.24 3.07
N TRP A 680 -26.17 14.00 2.51
CA TRP A 680 -26.68 12.65 2.32
C TRP A 680 -25.79 11.81 1.39
N ASN A 681 -25.42 12.36 0.22
CA ASN A 681 -24.54 11.65 -0.71
C ASN A 681 -23.10 11.57 -0.20
N ARG A 682 -22.61 12.61 0.49
CA ARG A 682 -21.29 12.58 1.12
C ARG A 682 -21.20 11.43 2.13
N TRP A 683 -22.26 11.24 2.91
CA TRP A 683 -22.30 10.25 3.99
C TRP A 683 -22.38 8.85 3.39
N ALA A 684 -23.10 8.70 2.27
CA ALA A 684 -23.12 7.46 1.51
C ALA A 684 -21.75 7.11 0.91
N VAL A 685 -21.02 8.08 0.33
CA VAL A 685 -19.65 7.84 -0.17
C VAL A 685 -18.71 7.47 0.98
N TRP A 686 -18.83 8.14 2.13
CA TRP A 686 -18.03 7.81 3.32
C TRP A 686 -18.27 6.37 3.80
N ILE A 687 -19.53 5.93 3.93
CA ILE A 687 -19.87 4.55 4.34
C ILE A 687 -19.28 3.53 3.35
N LEU A 688 -19.39 3.81 2.05
CA LEU A 688 -18.83 2.93 1.00
C LEU A 688 -17.30 2.92 1.03
N SER A 689 -16.66 4.05 1.32
CA SER A 689 -15.20 4.15 1.50
C SER A 689 -14.73 3.38 2.73
N ASP A 690 -15.39 3.55 3.87
CA ASP A 690 -15.06 2.83 5.11
C ASP A 690 -15.22 1.32 4.93
N SER A 691 -16.22 0.88 4.15
CA SER A 691 -16.34 -0.54 3.78
C SER A 691 -15.14 -1.06 2.98
N LEU A 692 -14.58 -0.25 2.08
CA LEU A 692 -13.39 -0.62 1.30
C LEU A 692 -12.11 -0.60 2.15
N ASP A 693 -11.95 0.39 3.01
CA ASP A 693 -10.77 0.54 3.86
C ASP A 693 -10.68 -0.56 4.92
N ASN A 694 -11.82 -1.00 5.46
CA ASN A 694 -11.88 -2.13 6.38
C ASN A 694 -11.89 -3.49 5.67
N PHE A 695 -12.01 -3.54 4.34
CA PHE A 695 -12.11 -4.79 3.59
C PHE A 695 -10.91 -5.73 3.79
N PRO A 696 -9.63 -5.28 3.72
CA PRO A 696 -8.49 -6.15 3.92
C PRO A 696 -8.46 -6.80 5.31
N GLN A 697 -8.82 -6.05 6.36
CA GLN A 697 -8.89 -6.58 7.72
C GLN A 697 -10.06 -7.56 7.88
N ASN A 698 -11.24 -7.21 7.38
CA ASN A 698 -12.40 -8.10 7.42
C ASN A 698 -12.12 -9.41 6.65
N TYR A 699 -11.37 -9.34 5.55
CA TYR A 699 -10.89 -10.50 4.83
C TYR A 699 -9.91 -11.33 5.67
N ALA A 700 -8.91 -10.70 6.29
CA ALA A 700 -7.94 -11.37 7.17
C ALA A 700 -8.67 -12.17 8.27
N ASP A 701 -9.62 -11.55 8.96
CA ASP A 701 -10.40 -12.19 10.05
C ASP A 701 -11.22 -13.40 9.57
N VAL A 702 -11.82 -13.29 8.37
CA VAL A 702 -12.62 -14.39 7.80
C VAL A 702 -11.72 -15.50 7.28
N SER A 703 -10.58 -15.15 6.67
CA SER A 703 -9.63 -16.09 6.06
C SER A 703 -8.84 -16.92 7.06
N GLU A 704 -8.67 -16.45 8.31
CA GLU A 704 -8.06 -17.22 9.41
C GLU A 704 -8.77 -18.57 9.58
N ASP A 705 -8.05 -19.70 9.60
CA ASP A 705 -8.61 -21.06 9.68
C ASP A 705 -9.66 -21.43 8.62
N TYR A 706 -9.83 -20.61 7.57
CA TYR A 706 -10.86 -20.86 6.55
C TYR A 706 -10.53 -22.11 5.72
N ASP A 707 -9.27 -22.24 5.30
CA ASP A 707 -8.81 -23.37 4.48
C ASP A 707 -8.92 -24.71 5.23
N ASP A 708 -8.75 -24.69 6.55
CA ASP A 708 -8.86 -25.87 7.42
C ASP A 708 -10.27 -26.48 7.44
N VAL A 709 -11.30 -25.65 7.18
CA VAL A 709 -12.71 -26.07 7.21
C VAL A 709 -13.34 -26.12 5.81
N PHE A 710 -12.67 -25.56 4.79
CA PHE A 710 -13.17 -25.53 3.43
C PHE A 710 -13.33 -26.93 2.82
N GLU A 711 -12.38 -27.84 3.04
CA GLU A 711 -12.48 -29.23 2.55
C GLU A 711 -13.71 -29.96 3.13
N TYR A 712 -14.05 -29.73 4.40
CA TYR A 712 -15.27 -30.28 5.01
C TYR A 712 -16.54 -29.68 4.38
N TYR A 713 -16.50 -28.42 3.97
CA TYR A 713 -17.58 -27.84 3.18
C TYR A 713 -17.69 -28.50 1.79
N VAL A 714 -16.57 -28.78 1.11
CA VAL A 714 -16.57 -29.52 -0.17
C VAL A 714 -17.20 -30.92 0.00
N GLU A 715 -16.87 -31.62 1.08
CA GLU A 715 -17.48 -32.90 1.43
C GLU A 715 -18.99 -32.76 1.67
N TRP A 716 -19.40 -31.77 2.46
CA TRP A 716 -20.81 -31.47 2.70
C TRP A 716 -21.59 -31.23 1.38
N VAL A 717 -21.03 -30.47 0.43
CA VAL A 717 -21.64 -30.27 -0.90
C VAL A 717 -21.76 -31.60 -1.63
N LYS A 718 -20.67 -32.39 -1.71
CA LYS A 718 -20.63 -33.68 -2.42
C LYS A 718 -21.59 -34.72 -1.84
N GLU A 719 -21.87 -34.70 -0.55
CA GLU A 719 -22.81 -35.61 0.10
C GLU A 719 -24.27 -35.23 -0.15
N ARG A 720 -24.55 -33.94 -0.39
CA ARG A 720 -25.92 -33.40 -0.51
C ARG A 720 -26.48 -33.40 -1.94
N ILE A 721 -25.64 -33.49 -2.97
CA ILE A 721 -26.10 -33.50 -4.38
C ILE A 721 -27.08 -34.66 -4.64
N THR A 722 -26.70 -35.90 -4.29
CA THR A 722 -27.54 -37.07 -4.60
C THR A 722 -28.89 -37.05 -3.88
N PRO A 723 -28.96 -36.79 -2.55
CA PRO A 723 -30.25 -36.65 -1.85
C PRO A 723 -31.12 -35.51 -2.40
N SER A 724 -30.52 -34.37 -2.77
CA SER A 724 -31.24 -33.22 -3.32
C SER A 724 -31.86 -33.53 -4.68
N LEU A 725 -31.09 -34.12 -5.60
CA LEU A 725 -31.61 -34.57 -6.90
C LEU A 725 -32.67 -35.67 -6.75
N ALA A 726 -32.50 -36.59 -5.79
CA ALA A 726 -33.48 -37.64 -5.52
C ALA A 726 -34.82 -37.08 -5.02
N SER A 727 -34.79 -36.08 -4.11
CA SER A 727 -35.99 -35.38 -3.65
C SER A 727 -36.64 -34.57 -4.76
N TYR A 728 -35.84 -33.95 -5.62
CA TYR A 728 -36.32 -33.14 -6.74
C TYR A 728 -36.98 -33.98 -7.85
N MET A 729 -36.59 -35.26 -7.94
CA MET A 729 -37.15 -36.27 -8.84
C MET A 729 -38.12 -37.24 -8.13
N ASP A 730 -38.59 -36.89 -6.93
CA ASP A 730 -39.59 -37.68 -6.21
C ASP A 730 -40.89 -37.78 -7.01
N LEU A 731 -41.48 -38.96 -7.15
CA LEU A 731 -42.63 -39.16 -8.04
C LEU A 731 -43.94 -38.57 -7.49
N ASP A 732 -44.02 -38.27 -6.20
CA ASP A 732 -45.22 -37.68 -5.59
C ASP A 732 -45.14 -36.15 -5.55
N THR A 733 -43.95 -35.59 -5.29
CA THR A 733 -43.77 -34.16 -4.97
C THR A 733 -42.64 -33.46 -5.73
N GLY A 734 -41.85 -34.19 -6.51
CA GLY A 734 -40.64 -33.66 -7.15
C GLY A 734 -40.94 -32.71 -8.31
N GLU A 735 -40.60 -31.43 -8.14
CA GLU A 735 -40.73 -30.38 -9.16
C GLU A 735 -39.91 -30.65 -10.43
N GLY A 736 -38.85 -31.46 -10.34
CA GLY A 736 -38.01 -31.85 -11.46
C GLY A 736 -38.71 -32.76 -12.48
N ASN A 737 -39.79 -33.45 -12.10
CA ASN A 737 -40.45 -34.39 -13.01
C ASN A 737 -41.06 -33.72 -14.24
N LYS A 738 -41.50 -32.46 -14.16
CA LYS A 738 -42.16 -31.76 -15.28
C LYS A 738 -41.27 -31.61 -16.53
N TYR A 739 -39.95 -31.74 -16.36
CA TYR A 739 -38.97 -31.67 -17.43
C TYR A 739 -38.67 -33.02 -18.09
N PHE A 740 -39.33 -34.10 -17.66
CA PHE A 740 -39.09 -35.45 -18.15
C PHE A 740 -40.35 -36.12 -18.73
N THR A 741 -40.10 -37.02 -19.67
CA THR A 741 -41.05 -38.04 -20.11
C THR A 741 -40.67 -39.39 -19.51
N CYS A 742 -41.67 -40.13 -19.05
CA CYS A 742 -41.51 -41.39 -18.35
C CYS A 742 -41.98 -42.54 -19.23
N THR A 743 -41.20 -43.61 -19.32
CA THR A 743 -41.61 -44.90 -19.88
C THR A 743 -41.58 -45.95 -18.78
N TRP A 744 -42.74 -46.51 -18.41
CA TRP A 744 -42.85 -47.43 -17.28
C TRP A 744 -43.44 -48.78 -17.69
N THR A 745 -43.00 -49.82 -17.00
CA THR A 745 -43.45 -51.20 -17.18
C THR A 745 -44.00 -51.74 -15.87
N THR A 746 -45.24 -52.21 -15.89
CA THR A 746 -45.91 -52.87 -14.76
C THR A 746 -46.55 -54.16 -15.26
N SER A 747 -46.37 -55.28 -14.55
CA SER A 747 -46.99 -56.57 -14.92
C SER A 747 -46.79 -56.95 -16.42
N GLY A 748 -45.62 -56.64 -16.98
CA GLY A 748 -45.26 -56.97 -18.36
C GLY A 748 -45.83 -56.04 -19.45
N ARG A 749 -46.54 -54.97 -19.10
CA ARG A 749 -47.05 -53.97 -20.05
C ARG A 749 -46.27 -52.66 -19.92
N THR A 750 -45.80 -52.15 -21.05
CA THR A 750 -45.03 -50.90 -21.14
C THR A 750 -45.92 -49.76 -21.63
N LYS A 751 -45.82 -48.59 -21.00
CA LYS A 751 -46.51 -47.34 -21.37
C LYS A 751 -45.52 -46.16 -21.32
N SER A 752 -45.84 -45.08 -22.03
CA SER A 752 -45.04 -43.86 -22.05
C SER A 752 -45.93 -42.62 -21.95
N GLY A 753 -45.46 -41.56 -21.29
CA GLY A 753 -46.18 -40.30 -21.10
C GLY A 753 -45.39 -39.28 -20.26
N PRO A 754 -46.01 -38.17 -19.82
CA PRO A 754 -45.36 -37.20 -18.93
C PRO A 754 -44.97 -37.80 -17.57
N CYS A 755 -43.91 -37.28 -16.95
CA CYS A 755 -43.58 -37.57 -15.55
C CYS A 755 -44.22 -36.54 -14.59
N PRO A 756 -44.65 -36.94 -13.38
CA PRO A 756 -44.82 -38.33 -12.95
C PRO A 756 -46.07 -38.94 -13.63
N PRO A 757 -46.06 -40.25 -13.98
CA PRO A 757 -47.21 -40.84 -14.67
C PRO A 757 -48.51 -40.83 -13.85
N SER A 758 -49.62 -40.40 -14.47
CA SER A 758 -50.92 -40.23 -13.78
C SER A 758 -51.48 -41.52 -13.14
N GLU A 759 -51.02 -42.70 -13.59
CA GLU A 759 -51.43 -44.01 -13.08
C GLU A 759 -50.87 -44.33 -11.68
N LYS A 760 -49.94 -43.52 -11.14
CA LYS A 760 -49.34 -43.68 -9.81
C LYS A 760 -48.85 -45.11 -9.52
N PHE A 761 -48.28 -45.77 -10.53
CA PHE A 761 -47.90 -47.18 -10.44
C PHE A 761 -46.88 -47.48 -9.33
N TRP A 762 -46.09 -46.47 -8.92
CA TRP A 762 -45.11 -46.58 -7.85
C TRP A 762 -45.75 -46.78 -6.47
N GLN A 763 -47.04 -46.47 -6.32
CA GLN A 763 -47.82 -46.69 -5.10
C GLN A 763 -48.42 -48.11 -5.03
N LEU A 764 -48.31 -48.89 -6.11
CA LEU A 764 -48.83 -50.26 -6.17
C LEU A 764 -47.82 -51.25 -5.58
N GLN A 765 -48.33 -52.24 -4.83
CA GLN A 765 -47.57 -53.35 -4.26
C GLN A 765 -47.20 -54.39 -5.34
N GLN A 766 -46.42 -53.99 -6.35
CA GLN A 766 -45.94 -54.85 -7.43
C GLN A 766 -44.56 -54.41 -7.94
N SER A 767 -43.90 -55.27 -8.72
CA SER A 767 -42.65 -54.90 -9.40
C SER A 767 -42.92 -53.93 -10.56
N TRP A 768 -42.05 -52.94 -10.70
CA TRP A 768 -42.14 -51.94 -11.76
C TRP A 768 -40.76 -51.42 -12.16
N SER A 769 -40.65 -50.94 -13.39
CA SER A 769 -39.47 -50.22 -13.87
C SER A 769 -39.91 -48.94 -14.56
N VAL A 770 -39.23 -47.83 -14.32
CA VAL A 770 -39.47 -46.56 -15.03
C VAL A 770 -38.18 -45.99 -15.59
N LYS A 771 -38.21 -45.59 -16.85
CA LYS A 771 -37.15 -44.88 -17.53
C LYS A 771 -37.55 -43.42 -17.69
N TYR A 772 -36.71 -42.52 -17.20
CA TYR A 772 -36.80 -41.08 -17.39
C TYR A 772 -36.05 -40.69 -18.66
N THR A 773 -36.69 -39.89 -19.50
CA THR A 773 -36.10 -39.28 -20.69
C THR A 773 -36.28 -37.78 -20.56
N LEU A 774 -35.17 -37.05 -20.46
CA LEU A 774 -35.18 -35.59 -20.34
C LEU A 774 -35.79 -34.98 -21.61
N SER A 775 -36.92 -34.30 -21.47
CA SER A 775 -37.68 -33.71 -22.59
C SER A 775 -37.49 -32.20 -22.71
N ASP A 776 -37.12 -31.54 -21.62
CA ASP A 776 -36.73 -30.13 -21.59
C ASP A 776 -35.39 -30.00 -20.83
N PRO A 777 -34.26 -30.21 -21.53
CA PRO A 777 -32.95 -30.19 -20.90
C PRO A 777 -32.60 -28.84 -20.30
N ASP A 778 -32.87 -27.77 -21.02
CA ASP A 778 -32.50 -26.42 -20.61
C ASP A 778 -33.30 -26.02 -19.37
N GLY A 779 -34.63 -26.13 -19.42
CA GLY A 779 -35.49 -25.84 -18.27
C GLY A 779 -35.19 -26.69 -17.02
N PHE A 780 -34.75 -27.94 -17.20
CA PHE A 780 -34.34 -28.80 -16.08
C PHE A 780 -33.06 -28.30 -15.40
N TYR A 781 -32.00 -28.04 -16.18
CA TYR A 781 -30.73 -27.59 -15.61
C TYR A 781 -30.86 -26.20 -14.98
N GLU A 782 -31.63 -25.31 -15.61
CA GLU A 782 -31.96 -23.99 -15.05
C GLU A 782 -32.67 -24.12 -13.71
N ALA A 783 -33.69 -24.97 -13.62
CA ALA A 783 -34.46 -25.15 -12.40
C ALA A 783 -33.66 -25.85 -11.29
N VAL A 784 -32.84 -26.86 -11.62
CA VAL A 784 -31.97 -27.54 -10.64
C VAL A 784 -30.90 -26.60 -10.10
N GLN A 785 -30.32 -25.76 -10.96
CA GLN A 785 -29.34 -24.76 -10.52
C GLN A 785 -30.00 -23.69 -9.65
N ARG A 786 -31.16 -23.16 -10.05
CA ARG A 786 -31.91 -22.15 -9.29
C ARG A 786 -32.41 -22.67 -7.95
N ASP A 787 -33.04 -23.85 -7.95
CA ASP A 787 -33.77 -24.34 -6.78
C ASP A 787 -32.87 -25.14 -5.83
N LEU A 788 -31.78 -25.73 -6.33
CA LEU A 788 -30.89 -26.59 -5.54
C LEU A 788 -29.43 -26.13 -5.49
N GLY A 789 -28.99 -25.20 -6.34
CA GLY A 789 -27.58 -24.77 -6.41
C GLY A 789 -26.63 -25.81 -7.00
N ILE A 790 -27.12 -26.75 -7.82
CA ILE A 790 -26.32 -27.84 -8.41
C ILE A 790 -25.99 -27.50 -9.87
N GLU A 791 -24.70 -27.46 -10.20
CA GLU A 791 -24.24 -27.17 -11.55
C GLU A 791 -24.55 -28.32 -12.54
N LYS A 792 -24.80 -27.97 -13.80
CA LYS A 792 -24.96 -28.94 -14.90
C LYS A 792 -23.81 -29.94 -14.96
N ALA A 793 -22.57 -29.49 -14.75
CA ALA A 793 -21.38 -30.34 -14.76
C ALA A 793 -21.36 -31.37 -13.63
N TRP A 794 -22.07 -31.11 -12.52
CA TRP A 794 -22.15 -32.01 -11.37
C TRP A 794 -23.23 -33.08 -11.51
N ILE A 795 -23.93 -33.14 -12.64
CA ILE A 795 -25.06 -34.05 -12.89
C ILE A 795 -24.70 -35.02 -14.00
N LYS A 796 -24.87 -36.32 -13.75
CA LYS A 796 -24.93 -37.37 -14.77
C LYS A 796 -26.23 -38.14 -14.67
N PHE A 797 -26.57 -38.93 -15.68
CA PHE A 797 -27.77 -39.78 -15.64
C PHE A 797 -27.42 -41.20 -15.29
N GLY A 798 -28.09 -41.75 -14.27
CA GLY A 798 -27.82 -43.08 -13.75
C GLY A 798 -29.07 -43.88 -13.43
N GLU A 799 -28.87 -44.92 -12.62
CA GLU A 799 -29.91 -45.89 -12.28
C GLU A 799 -30.04 -46.03 -10.76
N TRP A 800 -31.27 -46.25 -10.32
CA TRP A 800 -31.61 -46.62 -8.96
C TRP A 800 -32.36 -47.95 -8.98
N HIS A 801 -31.98 -48.86 -8.09
CA HIS A 801 -32.59 -50.18 -7.97
C HIS A 801 -32.92 -50.46 -6.50
N ASP A 802 -34.11 -50.98 -6.26
CA ASP A 802 -34.54 -51.47 -4.96
C ASP A 802 -35.11 -52.88 -5.10
N PHE A 803 -34.53 -53.78 -4.32
CA PHE A 803 -34.84 -55.22 -4.29
C PHE A 803 -35.29 -55.67 -2.88
N GLY A 804 -35.78 -54.74 -2.06
CA GLY A 804 -35.89 -54.94 -0.62
C GLY A 804 -37.24 -55.42 -0.10
N GLU A 805 -38.35 -54.87 -0.57
CA GLU A 805 -39.66 -55.10 0.07
C GLU A 805 -40.39 -56.34 -0.43
N CYS A 806 -41.07 -56.98 0.51
CA CYS A 806 -41.86 -58.17 0.29
C CYS A 806 -43.20 -57.84 -0.38
N MET A 807 -43.49 -58.47 -1.51
CA MET A 807 -44.78 -58.38 -2.21
C MET A 807 -45.88 -59.19 -1.49
N ASP A 808 -45.48 -60.12 -0.61
CA ASP A 808 -46.35 -60.97 0.21
C ASP A 808 -45.69 -61.27 1.57
N THR A 809 -46.44 -61.73 2.57
CA THR A 809 -45.92 -61.94 3.95
C THR A 809 -44.96 -63.14 4.09
N GLY A 810 -44.67 -63.86 3.00
CA GLY A 810 -44.02 -65.18 3.02
C GLY A 810 -44.90 -66.26 3.67
N ASP A 811 -44.71 -67.52 3.28
CA ASP A 811 -45.44 -68.64 3.88
C ASP A 811 -44.71 -69.14 5.13
N LYS A 812 -45.42 -69.18 6.27
CA LYS A 812 -44.97 -69.82 7.52
C LYS A 812 -45.74 -71.13 7.76
N PRO A 813 -45.29 -72.27 7.19
CA PRO A 813 -45.93 -73.55 7.48
C PRO A 813 -45.67 -74.00 8.94
N ILE A 814 -46.62 -74.70 9.54
CA ILE A 814 -46.60 -75.14 10.96
C ILE A 814 -45.40 -76.07 11.26
N LYS A 815 -44.86 -76.77 10.26
CA LYS A 815 -43.58 -77.50 10.31
C LYS A 815 -42.84 -77.35 8.98
N GLY A 816 -41.68 -76.69 9.00
CA GLY A 816 -40.79 -76.50 7.85
C GLY A 816 -40.08 -75.13 7.89
N PRO A 817 -39.01 -74.91 7.12
CA PRO A 817 -38.38 -73.59 7.00
C PRO A 817 -39.35 -72.59 6.33
N SER A 818 -39.38 -71.35 6.83
CA SER A 818 -40.22 -70.28 6.26
C SER A 818 -39.82 -70.01 4.81
N THR A 819 -40.80 -69.94 3.89
CA THR A 819 -40.53 -69.52 2.52
C THR A 819 -40.30 -68.00 2.53
N PRO A 820 -39.13 -67.50 2.07
CA PRO A 820 -38.91 -66.06 1.99
C PRO A 820 -39.94 -65.43 1.04
N CYS A 821 -40.39 -64.22 1.37
CA CYS A 821 -41.34 -63.47 0.56
C CYS A 821 -40.83 -63.27 -0.87
N ARG A 822 -41.76 -63.06 -1.82
CA ARG A 822 -41.39 -62.61 -3.16
C ARG A 822 -40.97 -61.15 -3.09
N LYS A 823 -39.69 -60.87 -3.34
CA LYS A 823 -39.14 -59.52 -3.36
C LYS A 823 -39.65 -58.74 -4.56
N MET A 824 -40.14 -57.53 -4.33
CA MET A 824 -40.44 -56.58 -5.39
C MET A 824 -39.14 -56.10 -6.03
N LYS A 825 -39.14 -56.00 -7.36
CA LYS A 825 -38.06 -55.38 -8.13
C LYS A 825 -38.55 -54.03 -8.60
N ARG A 826 -37.95 -52.96 -8.08
CA ARG A 826 -38.26 -51.58 -8.45
C ARG A 826 -37.01 -50.96 -9.04
N SER A 827 -37.12 -50.37 -10.23
CA SER A 827 -35.99 -49.69 -10.83
C SER A 827 -36.39 -48.38 -11.49
N LYS A 828 -35.50 -47.40 -11.38
CA LYS A 828 -35.57 -46.11 -12.06
C LYS A 828 -34.29 -45.97 -12.90
N THR A 829 -34.40 -45.70 -14.20
CA THR A 829 -33.25 -45.50 -15.08
C THR A 829 -33.33 -44.13 -15.76
N GLY A 830 -32.19 -43.51 -16.06
CA GLY A 830 -32.15 -42.15 -16.61
C GLY A 830 -32.43 -41.07 -15.57
N LEU A 831 -32.17 -41.34 -14.28
CA LEU A 831 -32.32 -40.34 -13.22
C LEU A 831 -31.09 -39.43 -13.15
N PRO A 832 -31.27 -38.11 -12.92
CA PRO A 832 -30.15 -37.24 -12.59
C PRO A 832 -29.55 -37.66 -11.24
N ILE A 833 -28.24 -37.91 -11.23
CA ILE A 833 -27.43 -38.29 -10.06
C ILE A 833 -26.14 -37.48 -10.05
N LYS A 834 -25.42 -37.48 -8.94
CA LYS A 834 -24.10 -36.82 -8.82
C LYS A 834 -23.11 -37.35 -9.86
N GLY A 835 -22.44 -36.44 -10.55
CA GLY A 835 -21.31 -36.70 -11.46
C GLY A 835 -20.06 -37.19 -10.73
N ASP A 836 -19.07 -37.66 -11.49
CA ASP A 836 -17.83 -38.21 -10.90
C ASP A 836 -16.83 -37.12 -10.49
N ASP A 837 -16.89 -35.95 -11.14
CA ASP A 837 -15.98 -34.81 -10.91
C ASP A 837 -16.79 -33.59 -10.46
N VAL A 838 -16.93 -33.42 -9.16
CA VAL A 838 -17.58 -32.26 -8.53
C VAL A 838 -16.49 -31.34 -7.98
N GLN A 839 -16.28 -30.23 -8.67
CA GLN A 839 -15.32 -29.18 -8.31
C GLN A 839 -16.06 -28.03 -7.66
N VAL A 840 -15.76 -27.77 -6.38
CA VAL A 840 -16.35 -26.67 -5.62
C VAL A 840 -15.33 -25.53 -5.60
N SER A 841 -15.73 -24.35 -6.04
CA SER A 841 -14.84 -23.19 -6.13
C SER A 841 -14.58 -22.59 -4.75
N ASN A 842 -13.36 -22.10 -4.51
CA ASN A 842 -13.01 -21.40 -3.28
C ASN A 842 -13.21 -19.88 -3.45
N PRO A 843 -14.18 -19.24 -2.77
CA PRO A 843 -14.34 -17.79 -2.82
C PRO A 843 -13.13 -17.00 -2.33
N LYS A 844 -12.25 -17.61 -1.52
CA LYS A 844 -10.99 -17.00 -1.09
C LYS A 844 -10.12 -16.61 -2.29
N ASP A 845 -9.96 -17.49 -3.26
CA ASP A 845 -9.17 -17.27 -4.49
C ASP A 845 -9.67 -16.05 -5.29
N VAL A 846 -10.98 -15.81 -5.23
CA VAL A 846 -11.66 -14.69 -5.90
C VAL A 846 -11.32 -13.36 -5.25
N VAL A 847 -11.37 -13.34 -3.92
CA VAL A 847 -11.08 -12.15 -3.12
C VAL A 847 -9.59 -11.81 -3.19
N GLU A 848 -8.71 -12.82 -3.11
CA GLU A 848 -7.26 -12.63 -3.26
C GLU A 848 -6.90 -12.05 -4.63
N ALA A 849 -7.50 -12.56 -5.71
CA ALA A 849 -7.27 -12.03 -7.05
C ALA A 849 -7.78 -10.58 -7.20
N ALA A 850 -8.82 -10.18 -6.45
CA ALA A 850 -9.37 -8.84 -6.51
C ALA A 850 -8.63 -7.83 -5.61
N MET A 851 -7.82 -8.28 -4.64
CA MET A 851 -7.24 -7.44 -3.59
C MET A 851 -6.44 -6.21 -4.11
N PRO A 852 -5.59 -6.33 -5.16
CA PRO A 852 -4.89 -5.16 -5.71
C PRO A 852 -5.84 -4.08 -6.26
N SER A 853 -6.97 -4.52 -6.82
CA SER A 853 -8.03 -3.65 -7.33
C SER A 853 -8.83 -3.00 -6.20
N VAL A 854 -8.97 -3.67 -5.04
CA VAL A 854 -9.61 -3.11 -3.84
C VAL A 854 -8.81 -1.92 -3.32
N SER A 855 -7.48 -2.05 -3.18
CA SER A 855 -6.62 -0.95 -2.73
C SER A 855 -6.67 0.24 -3.69
N SER A 856 -6.64 -0.02 -5.00
CA SER A 856 -6.74 1.02 -6.03
C SER A 856 -8.11 1.72 -6.01
N LEU A 857 -9.18 0.95 -5.81
CA LEU A 857 -10.53 1.49 -5.70
C LEU A 857 -10.73 2.28 -4.40
N SER A 858 -10.18 1.82 -3.26
CA SER A 858 -10.16 2.54 -1.99
C SER A 858 -9.49 3.91 -2.17
N LEU A 859 -8.28 3.95 -2.75
CA LEU A 859 -7.56 5.21 -2.98
C LEU A 859 -8.36 6.17 -3.86
N ARG A 860 -8.93 5.67 -4.97
CA ARG A 860 -9.73 6.51 -5.87
C ARG A 860 -11.02 7.00 -5.22
N THR A 861 -11.65 6.17 -4.40
CA THR A 861 -12.85 6.50 -3.64
C THR A 861 -12.55 7.58 -2.62
N LEU A 862 -11.46 7.44 -1.87
CA LEU A 862 -11.01 8.40 -0.89
C LEU A 862 -10.68 9.75 -1.55
N GLY A 863 -9.94 9.74 -2.67
CA GLY A 863 -9.68 10.96 -3.45
C GLY A 863 -10.96 11.61 -3.98
N THR A 864 -11.95 10.81 -4.39
CA THR A 864 -13.26 11.32 -4.85
C THR A 864 -14.07 11.89 -3.68
N PHE A 865 -14.05 11.25 -2.51
CA PHE A 865 -14.67 11.76 -1.30
C PHE A 865 -14.11 13.15 -0.94
N TYR A 866 -12.78 13.31 -0.95
CA TYR A 866 -12.15 14.61 -0.72
C TYR A 866 -12.48 15.63 -1.81
N ALA A 867 -12.58 15.23 -3.07
CA ALA A 867 -13.02 16.12 -4.15
C ALA A 867 -14.46 16.62 -3.97
N ILE A 868 -15.36 15.77 -3.45
CA ILE A 868 -16.72 16.16 -3.08
C ILE A 868 -16.71 17.14 -1.90
N MET A 869 -15.87 16.87 -0.89
CA MET A 869 -15.73 17.74 0.29
C MET A 869 -15.17 19.11 -0.09
N ALA A 870 -14.22 19.16 -1.02
CA ALA A 870 -13.62 20.39 -1.53
C ALA A 870 -14.51 21.14 -2.55
N GLY A 871 -15.71 20.62 -2.86
CA GLY A 871 -16.64 21.28 -3.79
C GLY A 871 -16.28 21.14 -5.27
N TYR A 872 -15.32 20.28 -5.64
CA TYR A 872 -14.89 20.07 -7.03
C TYR A 872 -15.82 19.14 -7.84
N VAL A 873 -16.91 18.67 -7.23
CA VAL A 873 -17.78 17.65 -7.79
C VAL A 873 -19.24 18.05 -7.65
N ASP A 874 -19.85 18.41 -8.77
CA ASP A 874 -21.26 18.83 -8.80
C ASP A 874 -22.26 17.65 -8.75
N ASN A 875 -21.88 16.49 -9.29
CA ASN A 875 -22.76 15.32 -9.40
C ASN A 875 -22.30 14.17 -8.51
N THR A 876 -22.73 14.21 -7.25
CA THR A 876 -22.44 13.19 -6.24
C THR A 876 -23.30 11.93 -6.40
N VAL A 877 -24.43 12.01 -7.11
CA VAL A 877 -25.33 10.87 -7.34
C VAL A 877 -24.69 9.79 -8.20
N ASP A 878 -24.04 10.18 -9.30
CA ASP A 878 -23.36 9.23 -10.18
C ASP A 878 -22.20 8.51 -9.45
N ILE A 879 -21.53 9.19 -8.53
CA ILE A 879 -20.45 8.59 -7.72
C ILE A 879 -21.00 7.54 -6.77
N VAL A 880 -22.03 7.88 -5.99
CA VAL A 880 -22.66 6.94 -5.04
C VAL A 880 -23.16 5.68 -5.79
N GLN A 881 -23.84 5.86 -6.92
CA GLN A 881 -24.37 4.74 -7.71
C GLN A 881 -23.27 3.91 -8.40
N GLY A 882 -22.24 4.57 -8.92
CA GLY A 882 -21.11 3.90 -9.57
C GLY A 882 -20.24 3.12 -8.59
N LEU A 883 -20.05 3.65 -7.37
CA LEU A 883 -19.23 3.03 -6.33
C LEU A 883 -19.93 1.86 -5.62
N ALA A 884 -21.24 1.96 -5.38
CA ALA A 884 -21.99 0.96 -4.62
C ALA A 884 -21.88 -0.47 -5.18
N THR A 885 -21.86 -0.60 -6.51
CA THR A 885 -21.88 -1.91 -7.19
C THR A 885 -20.62 -2.76 -6.89
N PRO A 886 -19.39 -2.28 -7.10
CA PRO A 886 -18.19 -3.05 -6.76
C PRO A 886 -18.04 -3.27 -5.24
N VAL A 887 -18.43 -2.31 -4.40
CA VAL A 887 -18.37 -2.45 -2.93
C VAL A 887 -19.27 -3.59 -2.44
N PHE A 888 -20.55 -3.59 -2.83
CA PHE A 888 -21.48 -4.64 -2.39
C PHE A 888 -21.14 -6.02 -2.93
N MET A 889 -20.49 -6.10 -4.10
CA MET A 889 -19.96 -7.36 -4.62
C MET A 889 -18.87 -7.92 -3.71
N LEU A 890 -17.93 -7.07 -3.28
CA LEU A 890 -16.84 -7.44 -2.37
C LEU A 890 -17.41 -7.88 -1.00
N GLU A 891 -18.32 -7.12 -0.42
CA GLU A 891 -18.99 -7.49 0.83
C GLU A 891 -19.74 -8.82 0.73
N GLY A 892 -20.41 -9.08 -0.41
CA GLY A 892 -21.09 -10.35 -0.68
C GLY A 892 -20.14 -11.54 -0.70
N ALA A 893 -18.93 -11.37 -1.24
CA ALA A 893 -17.91 -12.41 -1.25
C ALA A 893 -17.42 -12.76 0.17
N LEU A 894 -17.17 -11.76 1.01
CA LEU A 894 -16.80 -11.98 2.42
C LEU A 894 -17.88 -12.71 3.22
N GLU A 895 -19.15 -12.35 3.00
CA GLU A 895 -20.26 -12.99 3.68
C GLU A 895 -20.40 -14.46 3.26
N SER A 896 -20.18 -14.78 1.98
CA SER A 896 -20.14 -16.17 1.52
C SER A 896 -19.02 -16.96 2.20
N MET A 897 -17.82 -16.39 2.33
CA MET A 897 -16.72 -17.02 3.06
C MET A 897 -17.11 -17.29 4.53
N LYS A 898 -17.78 -16.35 5.21
CA LYS A 898 -18.27 -16.57 6.59
C LYS A 898 -19.23 -17.75 6.69
N GLN A 899 -20.19 -17.85 5.77
CA GLN A 899 -21.15 -18.96 5.75
C GLN A 899 -20.50 -20.31 5.44
N ILE A 900 -19.59 -20.34 4.46
CA ILE A 900 -18.81 -21.55 4.13
C ILE A 900 -18.00 -22.01 5.34
N LYS A 901 -17.31 -21.08 6.02
CA LYS A 901 -16.55 -21.36 7.24
C LYS A 901 -17.44 -21.96 8.33
N GLN A 902 -18.64 -21.43 8.51
CA GLN A 902 -19.62 -21.97 9.46
C GLN A 902 -20.04 -23.40 9.10
N ILE A 903 -20.42 -23.65 7.85
CA ILE A 903 -20.88 -24.99 7.41
C ILE A 903 -19.74 -26.01 7.47
N GLY A 904 -18.54 -25.62 7.07
CA GLY A 904 -17.33 -26.44 7.19
C GLY A 904 -17.05 -26.85 8.64
N LYS A 905 -17.16 -25.91 9.59
CA LYS A 905 -17.06 -26.20 11.04
C LYS A 905 -18.13 -27.17 11.51
N GLU A 906 -19.39 -26.95 11.12
CA GLU A 906 -20.50 -27.84 11.48
C GLU A 906 -20.31 -29.26 10.91
N GLN A 907 -19.81 -29.38 9.67
CA GLN A 907 -19.55 -30.68 9.05
C GLN A 907 -18.37 -31.39 9.75
N GLN A 908 -17.28 -30.68 9.99
CA GLN A 908 -16.14 -31.19 10.76
C GLN A 908 -16.57 -31.71 12.14
N ASP A 909 -17.50 -31.03 12.80
CA ASP A 909 -18.06 -31.45 14.09
C ASP A 909 -18.99 -32.68 13.97
N ARG A 910 -19.73 -32.83 12.87
CA ARG A 910 -20.56 -34.01 12.58
C ARG A 910 -19.70 -35.25 12.36
N ASP A 911 -18.63 -35.11 11.58
CA ASP A 911 -17.71 -36.22 11.30
C ASP A 911 -17.02 -36.71 12.57
N LYS A 912 -16.80 -35.81 13.55
CA LYS A 912 -16.32 -36.17 14.89
C LYS A 912 -17.37 -36.85 15.79
N LYS A 913 -18.68 -36.73 15.51
CA LYS A 913 -19.77 -37.13 16.44
C LYS A 913 -20.68 -38.28 15.98
N ARG A 914 -20.57 -38.75 14.73
CA ARG A 914 -21.37 -39.82 14.06
C ARG A 914 -22.46 -40.53 14.90
N LEU A 915 -23.59 -39.88 15.15
CA LEU A 915 -24.93 -40.47 15.12
C LEU A 915 -25.98 -39.35 15.32
N ILE A 916 -27.00 -39.35 14.47
CA ILE A 916 -28.30 -38.65 14.52
C ILE A 916 -28.52 -37.71 13.33
N LEU A 917 -29.24 -38.28 12.37
CA LEU A 917 -30.04 -37.61 11.35
C LEU A 917 -31.08 -36.72 12.03
N GLU A 918 -31.09 -35.44 11.69
CA GLU A 918 -32.28 -34.65 11.31
C GLU A 918 -31.88 -33.17 11.23
N ILE A 919 -31.93 -32.61 10.02
CA ILE A 919 -32.71 -31.41 9.68
C ILE A 919 -32.68 -31.30 8.16
N LEU A 920 -33.87 -31.43 7.59
CA LEU A 920 -34.24 -31.09 6.22
C LEU A 920 -34.47 -29.58 6.16
N SER A 921 -33.57 -28.87 5.51
CA SER A 921 -33.89 -27.64 4.78
C SER A 921 -32.94 -27.56 3.59
N ILE A 922 -33.46 -27.99 2.44
CA ILE A 922 -32.78 -28.13 1.17
C ILE A 922 -32.61 -26.73 0.57
N VAL A 923 -31.40 -26.17 0.63
CA VAL A 923 -30.81 -25.36 -0.47
C VAL A 923 -29.28 -25.33 -0.32
N LEU A 924 -28.49 -25.65 -1.36
CA LEU A 924 -27.03 -25.45 -1.39
C LEU A 924 -26.64 -23.96 -1.65
N LEU A 925 -27.53 -23.01 -1.35
CA LEU A 925 -27.50 -21.61 -1.78
C LEU A 925 -26.49 -20.73 -1.01
N VAL A 926 -25.35 -21.30 -0.64
CA VAL A 926 -24.25 -20.62 0.09
C VAL A 926 -23.34 -19.86 -0.89
N ILE A 927 -23.52 -20.09 -2.19
CA ILE A 927 -22.86 -19.33 -3.25
C ILE A 927 -23.76 -18.11 -3.54
N PRO A 928 -23.28 -16.86 -3.37
CA PRO A 928 -24.07 -15.61 -3.42
C PRO A 928 -24.58 -15.22 -4.82
N PHE A 929 -24.75 -16.22 -5.69
CA PHE A 929 -24.74 -16.13 -7.13
C PHE A 929 -25.67 -17.20 -7.73
N ALA A 930 -26.84 -17.42 -7.14
CA ALA A 930 -27.79 -18.43 -7.62
C ALA A 930 -28.71 -17.84 -8.71
N GLY A 931 -28.21 -17.81 -9.95
CA GLY A 931 -28.97 -17.48 -11.14
C GLY A 931 -28.43 -18.21 -12.37
N GLU A 932 -29.26 -18.38 -13.39
CA GLU A 932 -29.00 -19.12 -14.63
C GLU A 932 -27.65 -18.84 -15.30
N ALA A 933 -27.18 -17.59 -15.24
CA ALA A 933 -25.95 -17.16 -15.89
C ALA A 933 -24.70 -17.23 -14.96
N VAL A 934 -24.88 -17.48 -13.67
CA VAL A 934 -23.90 -17.10 -12.64
C VAL A 934 -22.97 -18.25 -12.23
N SER A 935 -23.40 -19.52 -12.31
CA SER A 935 -22.50 -20.67 -12.05
C SER A 935 -21.34 -20.74 -13.06
N ALA A 936 -21.58 -20.45 -14.33
CA ALA A 936 -20.56 -20.44 -15.38
C ALA A 936 -19.65 -19.19 -15.35
N ALA A 937 -20.07 -18.11 -14.67
CA ALA A 937 -19.32 -16.85 -14.57
C ALA A 937 -18.60 -16.67 -13.23
N PHE A 938 -19.05 -17.33 -12.16
CA PHE A 938 -18.54 -17.17 -10.79
C PHE A 938 -18.04 -18.49 -10.15
N GLY A 939 -18.20 -19.63 -10.83
CA GLY A 939 -17.59 -20.91 -10.45
C GLY A 939 -16.35 -21.22 -11.29
N GLY A 940 -15.19 -21.30 -10.66
CA GLY A 940 -13.97 -21.92 -11.20
C GLY A 940 -12.94 -20.98 -11.83
N VAL A 941 -11.88 -21.58 -12.37
CA VAL A 941 -10.68 -20.94 -12.95
C VAL A 941 -10.99 -19.84 -13.97
N ALA A 942 -12.17 -19.86 -14.62
CA ALA A 942 -12.62 -18.84 -15.56
C ALA A 942 -12.83 -17.47 -14.91
N MET A 943 -13.29 -17.42 -13.65
CA MET A 943 -13.48 -16.18 -12.91
C MET A 943 -12.12 -15.62 -12.47
N VAL A 944 -11.25 -16.45 -11.88
CA VAL A 944 -9.88 -16.07 -11.54
C VAL A 944 -9.15 -15.58 -12.79
N ALA A 945 -9.37 -16.21 -13.95
CA ALA A 945 -8.84 -15.76 -15.22
C ALA A 945 -9.42 -14.41 -15.66
N ARG A 946 -10.72 -14.14 -15.49
CA ARG A 946 -11.34 -12.83 -15.80
C ARG A 946 -10.82 -11.71 -14.90
N ILE A 947 -10.71 -11.95 -13.58
CA ILE A 947 -10.08 -10.99 -12.66
C ILE A 947 -8.60 -10.81 -12.99
N SER A 948 -7.87 -11.88 -13.28
CA SER A 948 -6.47 -11.83 -13.71
C SER A 948 -6.29 -11.09 -15.04
N MET A 949 -7.30 -11.13 -15.93
CA MET A 949 -7.32 -10.37 -17.18
C MET A 949 -7.53 -8.87 -16.93
N LEU A 950 -8.38 -8.51 -15.95
CA LEU A 950 -8.55 -7.12 -15.49
C LEU A 950 -7.27 -6.54 -14.89
N ILE A 951 -6.50 -7.35 -14.16
CA ILE A 951 -5.18 -6.95 -13.62
C ILE A 951 -4.13 -6.75 -14.74
N ARG A 952 -4.25 -7.47 -15.87
CA ARG A 952 -3.28 -7.43 -16.98
C ARG A 952 -3.58 -6.41 -18.07
N GLU A 953 -4.84 -6.05 -18.31
CA GLU A 953 -5.25 -5.24 -19.47
C GLU A 953 -6.06 -3.99 -19.09
N ALA A 954 -5.54 -3.13 -18.22
CA ALA A 954 -6.14 -1.82 -17.94
C ALA A 954 -6.08 -0.82 -19.13
N GLY A 955 -6.05 -1.29 -20.39
CA GLY A 955 -5.84 -0.44 -21.57
C GLY A 955 -6.58 -0.78 -22.87
N SER A 956 -7.35 -1.87 -22.99
CA SER A 956 -7.86 -2.27 -24.33
C SER A 956 -9.24 -2.91 -24.45
N LEU A 957 -10.01 -3.13 -23.38
CA LEU A 957 -11.38 -3.64 -23.53
C LEU A 957 -12.37 -2.51 -23.79
N ALA A 958 -12.59 -2.22 -25.08
CA ALA A 958 -13.63 -1.34 -25.59
C ALA A 958 -15.04 -1.96 -25.44
N LEU A 959 -15.48 -2.23 -24.21
CA LEU A 959 -16.88 -2.57 -23.94
C LEU A 959 -17.70 -1.27 -23.87
N THR A 960 -18.78 -1.20 -24.64
CA THR A 960 -19.73 -0.09 -24.54
C THR A 960 -20.62 -0.28 -23.31
N VAL A 961 -21.23 0.80 -22.81
CA VAL A 961 -22.21 0.73 -21.72
C VAL A 961 -23.35 -0.23 -22.08
N GLU A 962 -23.72 -0.30 -23.36
CA GLU A 962 -24.75 -1.20 -23.88
C GLU A 962 -24.34 -2.67 -23.82
N ASP A 963 -23.09 -3.01 -24.14
CA ASP A 963 -22.56 -4.37 -24.03
C ASP A 963 -22.61 -4.86 -22.57
N ILE A 964 -22.28 -3.97 -21.62
CA ILE A 964 -22.27 -4.29 -20.19
C ILE A 964 -23.70 -4.46 -19.65
N ILE A 965 -24.64 -3.63 -20.09
CA ILE A 965 -26.05 -3.79 -19.72
C ILE A 965 -26.63 -5.10 -20.26
N ASN A 966 -26.17 -5.54 -21.43
CA ASN A 966 -26.61 -6.78 -22.06
C ASN A 966 -25.96 -8.04 -21.44
N ASP A 967 -24.83 -7.91 -20.76
CA ASP A 967 -24.23 -8.95 -19.91
C ASP A 967 -24.20 -8.52 -18.42
N PRO A 968 -25.33 -8.64 -17.71
CA PRO A 968 -25.47 -8.12 -16.36
C PRO A 968 -24.42 -8.68 -15.39
N LEU A 969 -23.92 -9.90 -15.59
CA LEU A 969 -22.96 -10.52 -14.67
C LEU A 969 -21.56 -9.94 -14.74
N SER A 970 -21.21 -9.38 -15.89
CA SER A 970 -19.96 -8.64 -16.04
C SER A 970 -20.08 -7.21 -15.50
N ALA A 971 -21.28 -6.73 -15.13
CA ALA A 971 -21.48 -5.33 -14.77
C ALA A 971 -20.67 -4.84 -13.56
N PRO A 972 -20.55 -5.56 -12.43
CA PRO A 972 -19.71 -5.13 -11.31
C PRO A 972 -18.22 -5.04 -11.69
N PHE A 973 -17.75 -6.00 -12.49
CA PHE A 973 -16.37 -6.05 -12.97
C PHE A 973 -16.08 -5.01 -14.04
N ALA A 974 -17.06 -4.72 -14.89
CA ALA A 974 -16.96 -3.70 -15.91
C ALA A 974 -17.03 -2.30 -15.28
N ILE A 975 -17.88 -2.10 -14.26
CA ILE A 975 -17.85 -0.90 -13.43
C ILE A 975 -16.49 -0.78 -12.73
N LEU A 976 -16.01 -1.83 -12.08
CA LEU A 976 -14.68 -1.82 -11.45
C LEU A 976 -13.58 -1.49 -12.45
N SER A 977 -13.61 -2.11 -13.63
CA SER A 977 -12.66 -1.84 -14.73
C SER A 977 -12.75 -0.39 -15.22
N LEU A 978 -13.96 0.14 -15.44
CA LEU A 978 -14.18 1.54 -15.76
C LEU A 978 -13.60 2.45 -14.66
N LEU A 979 -13.78 2.05 -13.40
CA LEU A 979 -13.30 2.80 -12.25
C LEU A 979 -11.77 2.70 -12.04
N LEU A 980 -11.11 1.70 -12.63
CA LEU A 980 -9.66 1.51 -12.54
C LEU A 980 -8.93 1.89 -13.84
N ALA A 981 -9.67 2.15 -14.93
CA ALA A 981 -9.10 2.52 -16.21
C ALA A 981 -8.42 3.90 -16.17
N PRO A 982 -7.23 4.05 -16.78
CA PRO A 982 -6.54 5.34 -16.88
C PRO A 982 -7.35 6.31 -17.75
N ALA A 983 -7.62 7.51 -17.22
CA ALA A 983 -8.25 8.60 -17.97
C ALA A 983 -7.24 9.25 -18.95
N GLY A 984 -7.71 9.80 -20.09
CA GLY A 984 -6.95 10.69 -21.00
C GLY A 984 -6.19 10.11 -22.20
N GLY A 985 -6.82 9.31 -23.07
CA GLY A 985 -6.30 8.93 -24.39
C GLY A 985 -7.18 9.48 -25.52
N ILE A 986 -6.68 9.51 -26.76
CA ILE A 986 -7.52 9.77 -27.94
C ILE A 986 -8.55 8.63 -28.04
N GLY A 987 -9.73 8.85 -27.45
CA GLY A 987 -10.81 7.89 -27.29
C GLY A 987 -11.14 7.44 -25.85
N SER A 988 -10.50 7.98 -24.78
CA SER A 988 -10.80 7.59 -23.38
C SER A 988 -11.60 8.65 -22.59
N ARG A 989 -12.15 8.23 -21.43
CA ARG A 989 -13.18 8.95 -20.65
C ARG A 989 -12.56 9.86 -19.58
N SER A 990 -13.14 11.05 -19.35
CA SER A 990 -12.80 11.91 -18.19
C SER A 990 -13.29 11.28 -16.87
N THR A 991 -12.76 11.71 -15.72
CA THR A 991 -13.21 11.21 -14.40
C THR A 991 -14.72 11.34 -14.20
N ALA A 992 -15.30 12.49 -14.56
CA ALA A 992 -16.74 12.71 -14.50
C ALA A 992 -17.51 11.77 -15.44
N GLN A 993 -17.00 11.55 -16.66
CA GLN A 993 -17.61 10.62 -17.62
C GLN A 993 -17.51 9.17 -17.14
N THR A 994 -16.41 8.80 -16.47
CA THR A 994 -16.22 7.47 -15.89
C THR A 994 -17.24 7.18 -14.79
N TRP A 995 -17.48 8.13 -13.87
CA TRP A 995 -18.52 7.99 -12.85
C TRP A 995 -19.93 7.94 -13.46
N LYS A 996 -20.20 8.79 -14.45
CA LYS A 996 -21.45 8.79 -15.18
C LYS A 996 -21.71 7.47 -15.90
N ASP A 997 -20.69 6.89 -16.52
CA ASP A 997 -20.80 5.62 -17.23
C ASP A 997 -20.99 4.46 -16.25
N ALA A 998 -20.26 4.44 -15.14
CA ALA A 998 -20.47 3.47 -14.06
C ALA A 998 -21.90 3.53 -13.51
N ALA A 999 -22.41 4.73 -13.22
CA ALA A 999 -23.78 4.95 -12.78
C ALA A 999 -24.80 4.55 -13.84
N THR A 1000 -24.51 4.79 -15.13
CA THR A 1000 -25.39 4.42 -16.24
C THR A 1000 -25.47 2.91 -16.43
N VAL A 1001 -24.34 2.21 -16.33
CA VAL A 1001 -24.32 0.74 -16.30
C VAL A 1001 -25.20 0.24 -15.17
N ARG A 1002 -25.01 0.75 -13.94
CA ARG A 1002 -25.85 0.36 -12.81
C ARG A 1002 -27.32 0.63 -13.12
N ARG A 1003 -27.71 1.85 -13.52
CA ARG A 1003 -29.10 2.21 -13.85
C ARG A 1003 -29.74 1.34 -14.94
N GLY A 1004 -28.93 0.82 -15.88
CA GLY A 1004 -29.38 -0.09 -16.94
C GLY A 1004 -29.72 -1.51 -16.47
N LEU A 1005 -29.38 -1.89 -15.23
CA LEU A 1005 -29.73 -3.18 -14.64
C LEU A 1005 -31.16 -3.15 -14.09
N SER A 1006 -32.08 -3.86 -14.73
CA SER A 1006 -33.46 -4.05 -14.26
C SER A 1006 -33.53 -4.88 -12.97
N ALA A 1007 -34.64 -4.83 -12.25
CA ALA A 1007 -34.85 -5.64 -11.05
C ALA A 1007 -34.62 -7.15 -11.30
N SER A 1008 -35.03 -7.66 -12.47
CA SER A 1008 -34.76 -9.03 -12.89
C SER A 1008 -33.27 -9.34 -13.12
N LYS A 1009 -32.49 -8.36 -13.57
CA LYS A 1009 -31.03 -8.48 -13.74
C LYS A 1009 -30.29 -8.36 -12.40
N LEU A 1010 -30.76 -7.50 -11.50
CA LEU A 1010 -30.18 -7.33 -10.16
C LEU A 1010 -30.38 -8.55 -9.26
N ALA A 1011 -31.49 -9.26 -9.44
CA ALA A 1011 -31.76 -10.52 -8.74
C ALA A 1011 -30.66 -11.58 -8.94
N LEU A 1012 -29.82 -11.43 -9.97
CA LEU A 1012 -28.69 -12.33 -10.25
C LEU A 1012 -27.52 -12.18 -9.25
N PHE A 1013 -27.43 -11.09 -8.50
CA PHE A 1013 -26.35 -10.83 -7.53
C PHE A 1013 -26.67 -11.23 -6.08
N GLY A 1014 -27.79 -11.91 -5.87
CA GLY A 1014 -28.22 -12.37 -4.55
C GLY A 1014 -29.01 -11.34 -3.73
N GLU A 1015 -29.77 -11.83 -2.75
CA GLU A 1015 -30.70 -11.01 -1.97
C GLU A 1015 -30.02 -9.88 -1.18
N ARG A 1016 -28.82 -10.12 -0.66
CA ARG A 1016 -28.07 -9.11 0.09
C ARG A 1016 -27.67 -7.93 -0.78
N PHE A 1017 -27.16 -8.20 -2.00
CA PHE A 1017 -26.81 -7.15 -2.95
C PHE A 1017 -28.04 -6.30 -3.28
N VAL A 1018 -29.16 -6.97 -3.59
CA VAL A 1018 -30.44 -6.29 -3.88
C VAL A 1018 -30.91 -5.43 -2.71
N ALA A 1019 -30.76 -5.91 -1.47
CA ALA A 1019 -31.13 -5.17 -0.27
C ALA A 1019 -30.26 -3.93 -0.05
N GLN A 1020 -28.94 -4.02 -0.20
CA GLN A 1020 -28.03 -2.88 -0.05
C GLN A 1020 -28.19 -1.87 -1.19
N ASP A 1021 -28.35 -2.35 -2.41
CA ASP A 1021 -28.63 -1.49 -3.55
C ASP A 1021 -29.96 -0.73 -3.39
N ALA A 1022 -31.01 -1.37 -2.86
CA ALA A 1022 -32.27 -0.69 -2.58
C ALA A 1022 -32.10 0.48 -1.58
N LYS A 1023 -31.18 0.36 -0.62
CA LYS A 1023 -30.83 1.45 0.32
C LYS A 1023 -30.18 2.62 -0.42
N ILE A 1024 -29.22 2.33 -1.31
CA ILE A 1024 -28.59 3.35 -2.16
C ILE A 1024 -29.62 4.06 -3.04
N GLN A 1025 -30.52 3.31 -3.68
CA GLN A 1025 -31.58 3.92 -4.50
C GLN A 1025 -32.52 4.81 -3.65
N LYS A 1026 -32.80 4.43 -2.40
CA LYS A 1026 -33.59 5.25 -1.48
C LYS A 1026 -32.88 6.55 -1.10
N ILE A 1027 -31.57 6.52 -0.86
CA ILE A 1027 -30.75 7.71 -0.57
C ILE A 1027 -30.71 8.62 -1.81
N VAL A 1028 -30.34 8.07 -2.97
CA VAL A 1028 -30.19 8.81 -4.23
C VAL A 1028 -31.51 9.45 -4.67
N ALA A 1029 -32.65 8.76 -4.53
CA ALA A 1029 -33.96 9.29 -4.90
C ALA A 1029 -34.36 10.54 -4.09
N ARG A 1030 -33.77 10.75 -2.91
CA ARG A 1030 -33.99 11.95 -2.07
C ARG A 1030 -33.05 13.09 -2.45
N CYS A 1031 -31.89 12.77 -2.99
CA CYS A 1031 -30.90 13.72 -3.50
C CYS A 1031 -31.18 14.22 -4.93
N SER A 1032 -32.12 13.57 -5.63
CA SER A 1032 -32.55 13.88 -7.01
C SER A 1032 -33.46 15.10 -7.09
#